data_AF-A0A2S0NK37-F1
#
_entry.id   AF-A0A2S0NK37-F1
#
_cell.length_a   1.000
_cell.length_b   1.000
_cell.length_c   1.000
_cell.angle_alpha   90.00
_cell.angle_beta   90.00
_cell.angle_gamma   90.00
#
_symmetry.space_group_name_H-M   'P 1'
#
loop_
_entity.id
_entity.type
_entity.pdbx_description
1 polymer ?
#
loop_
_entity_poly.entity_id
_entity_poly.type
_entity_poly.pdbx_seq_one_letter_code
_entity_poly.pdbx_strand_id
1 'polypeptide(L)'
;MEKIIIYSPVDGEIKPIEKISDPVFAEKMLGDGFYIDPKSRKFFSPFVKGEIVNIFDTKHAIHIKADQGPTILMHLGLETVNLAGQPFDMKVKTGQKINLKTEIVEVDWSIIKKQKLSTSTPIVIDANDNPGWTIQDIKYGLVKQGEPIATLRYEQPEVKNETFKSKPINLKEALKNGIRFTNRYEDIAGKIYDQVGGKNNYSRYYNCVTRLRFVVKDKALVDEAAIKKFDIVKGINWNKNELQVIIGGEVEKVKDGLDNYLIHQQQAQDFDLKNPNAEMQSFGKKLLNLIKGIIMPAIPILIGVGLINAVQAVLQQAGAIQNVSPSAAFGSYTLATQLIYLIAGGATLFMGIFFTYNGVKFFGGNPLIGIVMGLILTAPVLFKGDLSYNSSTGTMLATPWSLPLITSKIDGVDFVWMKIGPSPGSMITATIIAYITVQAEKFAKKRFPNWSLMLTVSTFTIFVASVLAFFVVGPIISVLESGLGYIFSWINKIPYGISIGLFAFMWQPLVITGAHGALATILGMPIQLDPDPYIQGLKTIDIMAGITIGVLGQVGASIGFLFITKNATIKQILYAGIPAGFFGITEPLIFGVNLPKVKPFLYACTGAGVGGVVAGLMGAKYYSVNTGMGGLFSVLNANGPNGDTKSLIATLVGFVIAVGLPILLVIFFAKERTSEKFGVQQASKSLNRFLNNKNVEMNASLQQEVDELKTFYSNKEVTDKIKLFEKNMAKIQTLQNKISALESKDLERKETLAKHFSRQQSKLKEQKNVDQIMAKLDKLVNQINIPKHDAKIAELEKLLKQAHENNAPIEAEVEKLTQDSIVKAKKIGDKLHKLTNSELSEKVVNRFYNAINSVYINYGFTSKKDMKFSKLEKQELKGAK
;
A
#
# COMPACT_ATOMS: atom_id res chain seq x y z
N MET A 1 26.00 23.00 26.95
CA MET A 1 25.24 24.06 26.25
C MET A 1 26.20 24.74 25.32
N GLU A 2 26.03 24.57 24.01
CA GLU A 2 26.83 25.30 23.02
C GLU A 2 26.26 26.71 22.86
N LYS A 3 27.13 27.72 22.91
CA LYS A 3 26.81 29.15 22.78
C LYS A 3 27.49 29.66 21.52
N ILE A 4 26.73 30.18 20.56
CA ILE A 4 27.27 30.77 19.33
C ILE A 4 26.96 32.26 19.33
N ILE A 5 27.96 33.11 19.07
CA ILE A 5 27.79 34.56 19.06
C ILE A 5 27.53 35.03 17.63
N ILE A 6 26.51 35.87 17.46
CA ILE A 6 26.23 36.63 16.23
C ILE A 6 26.93 37.98 16.37
N TYR A 7 27.72 38.32 15.35
CA TYR A 7 28.38 39.61 15.21
C TYR A 7 27.66 40.49 14.19
N SER A 8 27.71 41.81 14.36
CA SER A 8 27.07 42.74 13.42
C SER A 8 27.71 42.62 12.04
N PRO A 9 26.95 42.29 10.99
CA PRO A 9 27.48 42.19 9.64
C PRO A 9 27.77 43.57 9.03
N VAL A 10 27.22 44.65 9.59
CA VAL A 10 27.30 46.02 9.04
C VAL A 10 27.26 47.06 10.16
N ASP A 11 27.76 48.26 9.91
CA ASP A 11 27.51 49.42 10.77
C ASP A 11 26.04 49.83 10.67
N GLY A 12 25.36 50.05 11.79
CA GLY A 12 23.93 50.36 11.75
C GLY A 12 23.29 50.55 13.12
N GLU A 13 21.97 50.56 13.13
CA GLU A 13 21.14 50.57 14.34
C GLU A 13 20.30 49.28 14.40
N ILE A 14 20.40 48.53 15.50
CA ILE A 14 19.62 47.30 15.72
C ILE A 14 18.33 47.62 16.45
N LYS A 15 17.21 47.10 15.92
CA LYS A 15 15.87 47.28 16.47
C LYS A 15 15.13 45.94 16.62
N PRO A 16 14.16 45.84 17.53
CA PRO A 16 13.34 44.64 17.72
C PRO A 16 12.61 44.27 16.43
N ILE A 17 12.56 42.97 16.08
CA ILE A 17 11.96 42.49 14.85
C ILE A 17 10.48 42.90 14.72
N GLU A 18 9.77 43.02 15.84
CA GLU A 18 8.35 43.41 15.90
C GLU A 18 8.09 44.85 15.45
N LYS A 19 9.13 45.68 15.36
CA LYS A 19 9.05 47.08 14.90
C LYS A 19 9.37 47.26 13.42
N ILE A 20 9.59 46.17 12.68
CA ILE A 20 9.84 46.25 11.24
C ILE A 20 8.52 46.49 10.50
N SER A 21 8.56 47.19 9.36
CA SER A 21 7.35 47.56 8.62
C SER A 21 6.70 46.41 7.85
N ASP A 22 7.42 45.29 7.65
CA ASP A 22 6.92 44.12 6.94
C ASP A 22 6.23 43.13 7.92
N PRO A 23 4.92 42.81 7.74
CA PRO A 23 4.19 41.92 8.63
C PRO A 23 4.78 40.51 8.76
N VAL A 24 5.39 39.98 7.69
CA VAL A 24 5.95 38.62 7.68
C VAL A 24 7.09 38.51 8.69
N PHE A 25 7.90 39.56 8.81
CA PHE A 25 8.96 39.63 9.80
C PHE A 25 8.46 40.11 11.16
N ALA A 26 7.55 41.09 11.21
CA ALA A 26 7.02 41.64 12.47
C ALA A 26 6.26 40.60 13.30
N GLU A 27 5.52 39.70 12.64
CA GLU A 27 4.79 38.59 13.25
C GLU A 27 5.65 37.33 13.45
N LYS A 28 6.96 37.41 13.15
CA LYS A 28 7.94 36.31 13.27
C LYS A 28 7.60 35.07 12.43
N MET A 29 6.88 35.24 11.32
CA MET A 29 6.50 34.11 10.44
C MET A 29 7.72 33.41 9.83
N LEU A 30 8.84 34.14 9.62
CA LEU A 30 10.12 33.62 9.12
C LEU A 30 11.13 33.31 10.22
N GLY A 31 10.70 33.30 11.48
CA GLY A 31 11.55 33.03 12.64
C GLY A 31 11.79 34.24 13.55
N ASP A 32 12.40 33.98 14.70
CA ASP A 32 12.74 35.00 15.69
C ASP A 32 14.05 35.71 15.31
N GLY A 33 14.25 36.96 15.73
CA GLY A 33 15.42 37.71 15.32
C GLY A 33 15.38 39.20 15.63
N PHE A 34 16.08 39.97 14.81
CA PHE A 34 16.15 41.43 14.89
C PHE A 34 16.34 42.00 13.49
N TYR A 35 16.19 43.31 13.32
CA TYR A 35 16.59 43.97 12.07
C TYR A 35 17.61 45.07 12.30
N ILE A 36 18.40 45.32 11.27
CA ILE A 36 19.42 46.37 11.25
C ILE A 36 19.01 47.42 10.23
N ASP A 37 19.04 48.70 10.62
CA ASP A 37 19.04 49.82 9.68
C ASP A 37 20.50 50.16 9.32
N PRO A 38 21.00 49.76 8.15
CA PRO A 38 22.40 49.85 7.79
C PRO A 38 22.83 51.28 7.48
N LYS A 39 24.04 51.66 7.92
CA LYS A 39 24.73 52.92 7.58
C LYS A 39 25.84 52.73 6.56
N SER A 40 26.40 51.52 6.46
CA SER A 40 27.42 51.16 5.47
C SER A 40 26.82 50.36 4.31
N ARG A 41 27.55 50.27 3.20
CA ARG A 41 27.16 49.50 1.99
C ARG A 41 27.66 48.05 2.02
N LYS A 42 28.66 47.76 2.84
CA LYS A 42 29.35 46.46 2.85
C LYS A 42 28.87 45.60 4.01
N PHE A 43 28.44 44.38 3.71
CA PHE A 43 28.05 43.38 4.70
C PHE A 43 29.10 42.29 4.79
N PHE A 44 29.47 41.94 6.02
CA PHE A 44 30.44 40.89 6.36
C PHE A 44 29.74 39.70 7.02
N SER A 45 30.47 38.60 7.16
CA SER A 45 29.99 37.43 7.90
C SER A 45 29.59 37.78 9.34
N PRO A 46 28.41 37.36 9.80
CA PRO A 46 28.00 37.48 11.20
C PRO A 46 28.62 36.40 12.10
N PHE A 47 29.36 35.42 11.55
CA PHE A 47 29.97 34.32 12.31
C PHE A 47 31.49 34.28 12.18
N VAL A 48 32.16 33.84 13.26
CA VAL A 48 33.60 33.56 13.31
C VAL A 48 33.99 32.43 12.37
N LYS A 49 33.17 31.39 12.31
CA LYS A 49 33.26 30.29 11.34
C LYS A 49 31.86 29.95 10.86
N GLY A 50 31.67 29.88 9.56
CA GLY A 50 30.40 29.50 8.95
C GLY A 50 30.52 29.13 7.48
N GLU A 51 29.39 28.89 6.84
CA GLU A 51 29.27 28.54 5.43
C GLU A 51 28.05 29.23 4.80
N ILE A 52 28.18 29.69 3.56
CA ILE A 52 27.04 30.16 2.76
C ILE A 52 26.25 28.96 2.25
N VAL A 53 25.06 28.73 2.80
CA VAL A 53 24.22 27.57 2.44
C VAL A 53 23.42 27.82 1.17
N ASN A 54 22.91 29.05 1.02
CA ASN A 54 22.14 29.43 -0.15
C ASN A 54 22.21 30.94 -0.38
N ILE A 55 22.25 31.34 -1.65
CA ILE A 55 22.03 32.71 -2.10
C ILE A 55 20.80 32.64 -3.00
N PHE A 56 19.75 33.39 -2.69
CA PHE A 56 18.52 33.38 -3.48
C PHE A 56 18.76 33.97 -4.88
N ASP A 57 17.98 33.55 -5.88
CA ASP A 57 18.22 33.90 -7.29
C ASP A 57 18.28 35.42 -7.53
N THR A 58 17.44 36.19 -6.85
CA THR A 58 17.41 37.66 -6.92
C THR A 58 18.37 38.34 -5.93
N LYS A 59 19.25 37.58 -5.26
CA LYS A 59 20.34 38.02 -4.36
C LYS A 59 19.92 38.87 -3.14
N HIS A 60 18.63 39.05 -2.92
CA HIS A 60 18.07 39.84 -1.83
C HIS A 60 18.18 39.16 -0.46
N ALA A 61 18.38 37.85 -0.42
CA ALA A 61 18.44 37.08 0.81
C ALA A 61 19.53 36.01 0.76
N ILE A 62 20.07 35.67 1.93
CA ILE A 62 21.21 34.76 2.08
C ILE A 62 20.99 33.87 3.31
N HIS A 63 21.13 32.56 3.13
CA HIS A 63 21.22 31.61 4.25
C HIS A 63 22.68 31.38 4.64
N ILE A 64 22.99 31.66 5.91
CA ILE A 64 24.34 31.56 6.47
C ILE A 64 24.30 30.58 7.64
N LYS A 65 25.08 29.51 7.56
CA LYS A 65 25.18 28.50 8.62
C LYS A 65 26.39 28.72 9.49
N ALA A 66 26.20 28.71 10.82
CA ALA A 66 27.29 28.70 11.78
C ALA A 66 27.99 27.33 11.81
N ASP A 67 29.30 27.29 12.06
CA ASP A 67 30.04 26.04 12.24
C ASP A 67 29.48 25.25 13.44
N GLN A 68 29.08 24.00 13.20
CA GLN A 68 28.35 23.15 14.16
C GLN A 68 27.07 23.80 14.75
N GLY A 69 26.47 24.77 14.05
CA GLY A 69 25.34 25.55 14.55
C GLY A 69 24.16 25.68 13.59
N PRO A 70 23.20 26.57 13.92
CA PRO A 70 22.02 26.80 13.11
C PRO A 70 22.32 27.65 11.87
N THR A 71 21.35 27.69 10.96
CA THR A 71 21.33 28.54 9.76
C THR A 71 20.44 29.76 10.03
N ILE A 72 20.99 30.95 9.80
CA ILE A 72 20.25 32.21 9.86
C ILE A 72 19.94 32.71 8.44
N LEU A 73 18.82 33.43 8.33
CA LEU A 73 18.44 34.17 7.13
C LEU A 73 18.82 35.64 7.32
N MET A 74 19.59 36.20 6.40
CA MET A 74 19.85 37.63 6.29
C MET A 74 19.19 38.16 5.02
N HIS A 75 18.20 39.03 5.17
CA HIS A 75 17.43 39.61 4.07
C HIS A 75 17.80 41.09 3.91
N LEU A 76 18.21 41.52 2.72
CA LEU A 76 18.83 42.82 2.44
C LEU A 76 17.80 43.83 1.94
N GLY A 77 17.30 44.70 2.82
CA GLY A 77 16.20 45.62 2.52
C GLY A 77 14.85 44.90 2.33
N LEU A 78 13.73 45.61 2.50
CA LEU A 78 12.38 45.02 2.34
C LEU A 78 11.88 45.14 0.90
N GLU A 79 11.15 44.12 0.43
CA GLU A 79 10.61 44.02 -0.94
C GLU A 79 11.65 44.12 -2.08
N THR A 80 12.94 44.02 -1.76
CA THR A 80 14.05 44.12 -2.73
C THR A 80 14.14 42.93 -3.68
N VAL A 81 13.38 41.86 -3.43
CA VAL A 81 13.17 40.74 -4.36
C VAL A 81 12.71 41.22 -5.74
N ASN A 82 11.93 42.30 -5.79
CA ASN A 82 11.40 42.91 -7.02
C ASN A 82 12.47 43.59 -7.89
N LEU A 83 13.69 43.79 -7.35
CA LEU A 83 14.81 44.42 -8.05
C LEU A 83 15.69 43.43 -8.82
N ALA A 84 15.32 42.14 -8.85
CA ALA A 84 15.96 41.08 -9.63
C ALA A 84 17.50 41.05 -9.52
N GLY A 85 18.04 41.34 -8.33
CA GLY A 85 19.48 41.28 -8.05
C GLY A 85 20.32 42.48 -8.51
N GLN A 86 19.72 43.51 -9.11
CA GLN A 86 20.46 44.70 -9.58
C GLN A 86 21.27 45.44 -8.49
N PRO A 87 20.76 45.66 -7.26
CA PRO A 87 21.49 46.46 -6.26
C PRO A 87 22.53 45.64 -5.47
N PHE A 88 22.68 44.34 -5.75
CA PHE A 88 23.47 43.42 -4.92
C PHE A 88 24.68 42.86 -5.67
N ASP A 89 25.87 43.29 -5.27
CA ASP A 89 27.14 42.71 -5.73
C ASP A 89 27.66 41.66 -4.74
N MET A 90 27.41 40.39 -5.05
CA MET A 90 27.77 39.25 -4.22
C MET A 90 29.26 38.93 -4.35
N LYS A 91 29.98 38.94 -3.23
CA LYS A 91 31.42 38.61 -3.17
C LYS A 91 31.71 37.14 -2.83
N VAL A 92 30.66 36.37 -2.49
CA VAL A 92 30.74 34.96 -2.08
C VAL A 92 29.86 34.06 -2.94
N LYS A 93 30.12 32.75 -2.91
CA LYS A 93 29.35 31.71 -3.60
C LYS A 93 28.76 30.69 -2.60
N THR A 94 27.66 30.04 -2.98
CA THR A 94 27.08 28.92 -2.23
C THR A 94 28.12 27.80 -2.01
N GLY A 95 28.20 27.29 -0.79
CA GLY A 95 29.19 26.31 -0.32
C GLY A 95 30.52 26.89 0.16
N GLN A 96 30.70 28.23 0.12
CA GLN A 96 31.93 28.88 0.55
C GLN A 96 31.99 29.01 2.09
N LYS A 97 33.13 28.63 2.68
CA LYS A 97 33.43 28.87 4.10
C LYS A 97 33.78 30.34 4.35
N ILE A 98 33.28 30.90 5.44
CA ILE A 98 33.40 32.32 5.79
C ILE A 98 33.89 32.54 7.22
N ASN A 99 34.42 33.74 7.47
CA ASN A 99 34.82 34.25 8.79
C ASN A 99 34.46 35.75 8.89
N LEU A 100 34.64 36.38 10.06
CA LEU A 100 34.25 37.78 10.30
C LEU A 100 34.89 38.82 9.34
N LYS A 101 35.99 38.49 8.66
CA LYS A 101 36.64 39.38 7.68
C LYS A 101 36.13 39.17 6.25
N THR A 102 35.28 38.16 6.04
CA THR A 102 34.75 37.83 4.73
C THR A 102 33.62 38.79 4.37
N GLU A 103 33.84 39.62 3.36
CA GLU A 103 32.80 40.45 2.74
C GLU A 103 31.84 39.53 1.98
N ILE A 104 30.54 39.62 2.27
CA ILE A 104 29.48 38.78 1.68
C ILE A 104 28.89 39.49 0.46
N VAL A 105 28.47 40.74 0.65
CA VAL A 105 27.74 41.51 -0.34
C VAL A 105 27.99 43.01 -0.16
N GLU A 106 28.07 43.72 -1.28
CA GLU A 106 28.04 45.17 -1.34
C GLU A 106 26.69 45.62 -1.94
N VAL A 107 26.00 46.54 -1.24
CA VAL A 107 24.64 46.98 -1.57
C VAL A 107 24.61 48.43 -2.03
N ASP A 108 24.02 48.70 -3.19
CA ASP A 108 23.75 50.05 -3.66
C ASP A 108 22.42 50.59 -3.12
N TRP A 109 22.49 51.29 -1.98
CA TRP A 109 21.32 51.93 -1.36
C TRP A 109 20.65 52.99 -2.24
N SER A 110 21.35 53.54 -3.24
CA SER A 110 20.81 54.59 -4.11
C SER A 110 19.67 54.04 -4.98
N ILE A 111 19.82 52.80 -5.46
CA ILE A 111 18.81 52.11 -6.27
C ILE A 111 17.57 51.79 -5.43
N ILE A 112 17.78 51.28 -4.21
CA ILE A 112 16.70 50.93 -3.27
C ILE A 112 15.90 52.18 -2.88
N LYS A 113 16.58 53.29 -2.55
CA LYS A 113 15.94 54.57 -2.23
C LYS A 113 15.19 55.18 -3.43
N LYS A 114 15.72 55.05 -4.65
CA LYS A 114 15.05 55.53 -5.88
C LYS A 114 13.70 54.83 -6.10
N GLN A 115 13.58 53.57 -5.69
CA GLN A 115 12.36 52.79 -5.75
C GLN A 115 11.47 52.92 -4.49
N LYS A 116 11.82 53.82 -3.56
CA LYS A 116 11.11 54.06 -2.29
C LYS A 116 10.96 52.81 -1.41
N LEU A 117 11.87 51.84 -1.53
CA LEU A 117 11.87 50.62 -0.73
C LEU A 117 12.67 50.82 0.58
N SER A 118 12.36 50.03 1.61
CA SER A 118 13.05 50.10 2.89
C SER A 118 14.45 49.48 2.83
N THR A 119 15.41 50.09 3.51
CA THR A 119 16.78 49.56 3.67
C THR A 119 16.93 48.64 4.88
N SER A 120 15.88 48.42 5.67
CA SER A 120 15.92 47.58 6.86
C SER A 120 16.25 46.13 6.49
N THR A 121 17.26 45.57 7.15
CA THR A 121 17.80 44.23 6.88
C THR A 121 17.48 43.32 8.07
N PRO A 122 16.44 42.47 8.00
CA PRO A 122 16.17 41.50 9.05
C PRO A 122 17.16 40.33 9.03
N ILE A 123 17.53 39.90 10.23
CA ILE A 123 18.33 38.70 10.50
C ILE A 123 17.51 37.82 11.44
N VAL A 124 17.08 36.66 10.94
CA VAL A 124 16.16 35.77 11.65
C VAL A 124 16.66 34.33 11.67
N ILE A 125 16.23 33.59 12.68
CA ILE A 125 16.40 32.14 12.83
C ILE A 125 15.03 31.47 12.85
N ASP A 126 14.76 30.65 11.84
CA ASP A 126 13.55 29.82 11.82
C ASP A 126 13.76 28.62 12.75
N ALA A 127 12.92 28.51 13.77
CA ALA A 127 12.90 27.40 14.71
C ALA A 127 12.51 26.06 14.06
N ASN A 128 11.82 26.08 12.91
CA ASN A 128 11.46 24.88 12.15
C ASN A 128 12.68 24.29 11.44
N ASP A 129 13.51 25.13 10.83
CA ASP A 129 14.76 24.72 10.17
C ASP A 129 15.90 24.51 11.18
N ASN A 130 15.78 25.06 12.39
CA ASN A 130 16.78 25.01 13.46
C ASN A 130 16.18 24.59 14.81
N PRO A 131 15.64 23.36 14.95
CA PRO A 131 14.97 22.93 16.17
C PRO A 131 15.90 23.00 17.39
N GLY A 132 15.40 23.54 18.50
CA GLY A 132 16.14 23.71 19.75
C GLY A 132 17.06 24.93 19.82
N TRP A 133 17.25 25.67 18.72
CA TRP A 133 18.04 26.90 18.73
C TRP A 133 17.15 28.13 18.94
N THR A 134 17.54 28.99 19.88
CA THR A 134 16.88 30.27 20.15
C THR A 134 17.88 31.42 20.13
N ILE A 135 17.42 32.60 19.72
CA ILE A 135 18.22 33.83 19.80
C ILE A 135 17.95 34.52 21.14
N GLN A 136 19.02 34.86 21.86
CA GLN A 136 18.99 35.49 23.18
C GLN A 136 20.04 36.61 23.25
N ASP A 137 19.99 37.41 24.31
CA ASP A 137 20.97 38.48 24.59
C ASP A 137 21.13 39.50 23.44
N ILE A 138 20.04 39.89 22.77
CA ILE A 138 20.09 40.84 21.65
C ILE A 138 20.44 42.25 22.16
N LYS A 139 21.50 42.85 21.62
CA LYS A 139 21.91 44.24 21.87
C LYS A 139 21.21 45.19 20.89
N TYR A 140 20.33 46.05 21.39
CA TYR A 140 19.66 47.10 20.62
C TYR A 140 20.45 48.42 20.61
N GLY A 141 20.27 49.23 19.56
CA GLY A 141 20.91 50.54 19.40
C GLY A 141 22.05 50.54 18.37
N LEU A 142 22.92 51.56 18.45
CA LEU A 142 24.02 51.75 17.48
C LEU A 142 25.12 50.69 17.67
N VAL A 143 25.53 50.06 16.57
CA VAL A 143 26.57 49.04 16.52
C VAL A 143 27.53 49.27 15.37
N LYS A 144 28.80 48.89 15.56
CA LYS A 144 29.79 48.79 14.49
C LYS A 144 29.90 47.37 13.95
N GLN A 145 30.30 47.25 12.69
CA GLN A 145 30.61 45.97 12.05
C GLN A 145 31.63 45.19 12.89
N GLY A 146 31.35 43.91 13.14
CA GLY A 146 32.19 43.04 13.96
C GLY A 146 32.00 43.17 15.48
N GLU A 147 31.05 43.98 15.97
CA GLU A 147 30.64 43.93 17.38
C GLU A 147 29.74 42.71 17.66
N PRO A 148 29.82 42.06 18.84
CA PRO A 148 28.88 41.01 19.23
C PRO A 148 27.51 41.61 19.56
N ILE A 149 26.45 41.04 18.97
CA ILE A 149 25.10 41.63 19.00
C ILE A 149 24.00 40.69 19.47
N ALA A 150 24.19 39.37 19.38
CA ALA A 150 23.24 38.40 19.90
C ALA A 150 23.92 37.06 20.16
N THR A 151 23.24 36.19 20.90
CA THR A 151 23.66 34.83 21.19
C THR A 151 22.63 33.84 20.63
N LEU A 152 23.10 32.77 20.00
CA LEU A 152 22.32 31.57 19.70
C LEU A 152 22.60 30.52 20.77
N ARG A 153 21.53 30.03 21.40
CA ARG A 153 21.59 29.00 22.44
C ARG A 153 20.81 27.76 21.99
N TYR A 154 21.45 26.60 22.11
CA TYR A 154 20.79 25.32 21.92
C TYR A 154 20.25 24.78 23.25
N GLU A 155 18.94 24.56 23.29
CA GLU A 155 18.26 23.80 24.32
C GLU A 155 17.68 22.54 23.67
N GLN A 156 18.00 21.36 24.22
CA GLN A 156 17.39 20.13 23.73
C GLN A 156 15.87 20.29 23.85
N PRO A 157 15.11 20.20 22.74
CA PRO A 157 13.66 20.25 22.83
C PRO A 157 13.23 19.05 23.69
N GLU A 158 12.72 19.32 24.89
CA GLU A 158 11.94 18.33 25.62
C GLU A 158 10.74 18.00 24.74
N VAL A 159 10.82 16.88 24.04
CA VAL A 159 9.65 16.26 23.45
C VAL A 159 8.79 15.82 24.63
N LYS A 160 7.91 16.72 25.08
CA LYS A 160 6.72 16.34 25.82
C LYS A 160 5.88 15.53 24.83
N ASN A 161 6.19 14.24 24.76
CA ASN A 161 5.21 13.24 24.35
C ASN A 161 4.11 13.30 25.41
N GLU A 162 3.18 14.25 25.24
CA GLU A 162 1.88 14.13 25.86
C GLU A 162 1.28 12.85 25.31
N THR A 163 1.50 11.75 26.04
CA THR A 163 0.66 10.58 25.96
C THR A 163 -0.76 11.10 26.08
N PHE A 164 -1.48 11.08 24.97
CA PHE A 164 -2.80 11.66 24.83
C PHE A 164 -3.77 10.87 25.73
N LYS A 165 -3.77 11.15 27.03
CA LYS A 165 -4.75 10.61 27.96
C LYS A 165 -6.02 11.41 27.71
N SER A 166 -6.96 10.81 27.00
CA SER A 166 -8.32 11.34 26.86
C SER A 166 -8.82 11.78 28.24
N LYS A 167 -9.27 13.03 28.38
CA LYS A 167 -9.89 13.51 29.62
C LYS A 167 -10.98 12.50 30.04
N PRO A 168 -11.08 12.15 31.33
CA PRO A 168 -12.09 11.21 31.79
C PRO A 168 -13.47 11.74 31.43
N ILE A 169 -14.29 10.88 30.82
CA ILE A 169 -15.63 11.25 30.38
C ILE A 169 -16.48 11.48 31.63
N ASN A 170 -17.15 12.63 31.70
CA ASN A 170 -18.10 12.94 32.75
C ASN A 170 -19.51 12.46 32.35
N LEU A 171 -20.26 11.87 33.29
CA LEU A 171 -21.64 11.41 33.07
C LEU A 171 -22.55 12.53 32.52
N LYS A 172 -22.42 13.77 33.01
CA LYS A 172 -23.24 14.91 32.52
C LYS A 172 -22.97 15.23 31.05
N GLU A 173 -21.71 15.14 30.65
CA GLU A 173 -21.27 15.45 29.29
C GLU A 173 -21.61 14.30 28.33
N ALA A 174 -21.43 13.06 28.78
CA ALA A 174 -21.86 11.85 28.08
C ALA A 174 -23.37 11.80 27.84
N LEU A 175 -24.18 12.27 28.79
CA LEU A 175 -25.64 12.35 28.62
C LEU A 175 -26.06 13.40 27.59
N LYS A 176 -25.32 14.51 27.46
CA LYS A 176 -25.63 15.59 26.52
C LYS A 176 -25.19 15.27 25.08
N ASN A 177 -23.99 14.74 24.92
CA ASN A 177 -23.34 14.61 23.62
C ASN A 177 -23.26 13.15 23.12
N GLY A 178 -23.64 12.19 23.97
CA GLY A 178 -23.33 10.76 23.76
C GLY A 178 -21.86 10.47 24.06
N ILE A 179 -21.52 9.18 24.19
CA ILE A 179 -20.12 8.75 24.32
C ILE A 179 -19.61 8.35 22.93
N ARG A 180 -18.56 9.02 22.48
CA ARG A 180 -17.86 8.72 21.24
C ARG A 180 -16.36 8.68 21.49
N PHE A 181 -15.68 7.79 20.82
CA PHE A 181 -14.23 7.68 20.88
C PHE A 181 -13.69 7.95 19.49
N THR A 182 -12.89 8.99 19.33
CA THR A 182 -12.04 9.17 18.16
C THR A 182 -10.79 8.32 18.37
N ASN A 183 -10.47 7.44 17.42
CA ASN A 183 -9.22 6.70 17.47
C ASN A 183 -8.03 7.67 17.31
N ARG A 184 -6.87 7.37 17.90
CA ARG A 184 -5.60 8.07 17.66
C ARG A 184 -5.35 8.31 16.16
N TYR A 185 -5.65 7.32 15.32
CA TYR A 185 -5.48 7.43 13.88
C TYR A 185 -6.49 8.38 13.21
N GLU A 186 -7.71 8.52 13.74
CA GLU A 186 -8.72 9.45 13.23
C GLU A 186 -8.34 10.91 13.56
N ASP A 187 -7.85 11.15 14.78
CA ASP A 187 -7.34 12.47 15.18
C ASP A 187 -6.10 12.88 14.38
N ILE A 188 -5.11 11.98 14.25
CA ILE A 188 -3.92 12.24 13.44
C ILE A 188 -4.29 12.40 11.96
N ALA A 189 -5.22 11.59 11.44
CA ALA A 189 -5.68 11.73 10.07
C ALA A 189 -6.39 13.06 9.82
N GLY A 190 -7.23 13.52 10.75
CA GLY A 190 -7.87 14.84 10.71
C GLY A 190 -6.84 15.95 10.71
N LYS A 191 -5.82 15.87 11.58
CA LYS A 191 -4.72 16.84 11.60
C LYS A 191 -3.93 16.84 10.28
N ILE A 192 -3.58 15.68 9.73
CA ILE A 192 -2.92 15.59 8.42
C ILE A 192 -3.82 16.19 7.33
N TYR A 193 -5.12 15.91 7.37
CA TYR A 193 -6.08 16.47 6.42
C TYR A 193 -6.13 17.99 6.45
N ASP A 194 -6.13 18.58 7.64
CA ASP A 194 -6.14 20.03 7.81
C ASP A 194 -4.85 20.65 7.26
N GLN A 195 -3.69 20.04 7.52
CA GLN A 195 -2.40 20.51 7.01
C GLN A 195 -2.21 20.31 5.49
N VAL A 196 -3.02 19.47 4.86
CA VAL A 196 -3.06 19.33 3.39
C VAL A 196 -3.91 20.45 2.74
N GLY A 197 -4.57 21.30 3.54
CA GLY A 197 -5.44 22.39 3.08
C GLY A 197 -6.93 22.00 3.01
N GLY A 198 -7.31 20.90 3.67
CA GLY A 198 -8.71 20.47 3.83
C GLY A 198 -9.48 20.28 2.53
N LYS A 199 -10.81 20.41 2.57
CA LYS A 199 -11.73 20.13 1.44
C LYS A 199 -11.39 20.86 0.14
N ASN A 200 -10.76 22.03 0.23
CA ASN A 200 -10.53 22.89 -0.92
C ASN A 200 -9.29 22.45 -1.73
N ASN A 201 -8.29 21.84 -1.08
CA ASN A 201 -6.96 21.68 -1.66
C ASN A 201 -6.59 20.27 -2.14
N TYR A 202 -7.45 19.25 -1.94
CA TYR A 202 -7.22 17.92 -2.55
C TYR A 202 -8.33 17.53 -3.54
N SER A 203 -7.96 16.68 -4.49
CA SER A 203 -8.86 16.08 -5.50
C SER A 203 -9.14 14.61 -5.20
N ARG A 204 -8.15 13.90 -4.64
CA ARG A 204 -8.26 12.50 -4.26
C ARG A 204 -7.33 12.20 -3.11
N TYR A 205 -7.72 11.27 -2.25
CA TYR A 205 -6.80 10.61 -1.34
C TYR A 205 -6.97 9.09 -1.42
N TYR A 206 -5.90 8.36 -1.14
CA TYR A 206 -5.89 6.89 -1.09
C TYR A 206 -4.61 6.41 -0.38
N ASN A 207 -4.55 5.15 0.03
CA ASN A 207 -3.35 4.58 0.62
C ASN A 207 -2.74 3.47 -0.26
N CYS A 208 -1.42 3.35 -0.19
CA CYS A 208 -0.68 2.14 -0.55
C CYS A 208 -0.33 1.36 0.72
N VAL A 209 0.48 0.30 0.60
CA VAL A 209 0.94 -0.55 1.74
C VAL A 209 1.66 0.26 2.83
N THR A 210 2.30 1.39 2.50
CA THR A 210 3.08 2.18 3.48
C THR A 210 2.84 3.69 3.46
N ARG A 211 1.94 4.21 2.62
CA ARG A 211 1.79 5.66 2.38
C ARG A 211 0.36 6.10 2.18
N LEU A 212 0.00 7.19 2.83
CA LEU A 212 -1.24 7.92 2.59
C LEU A 212 -0.93 8.96 1.52
N ARG A 213 -1.72 9.00 0.46
CA ARG A 213 -1.47 9.83 -0.71
C ARG A 213 -2.61 10.80 -0.89
N PHE A 214 -2.28 12.06 -1.13
CA PHE A 214 -3.20 13.12 -1.51
C PHE A 214 -2.79 13.64 -2.88
N VAL A 215 -3.71 13.64 -3.83
CA VAL A 215 -3.56 14.37 -5.09
C VAL A 215 -4.07 15.78 -4.83
N VAL A 216 -3.16 16.73 -4.63
CA VAL A 216 -3.49 18.10 -4.26
C VAL A 216 -3.65 19.01 -5.49
N LYS A 217 -4.45 20.06 -5.35
CA LYS A 217 -4.68 21.06 -6.41
C LYS A 217 -3.57 22.11 -6.39
N ASP A 218 -3.23 22.59 -5.20
CA ASP A 218 -2.15 23.56 -4.98
C ASP A 218 -1.17 23.02 -3.92
N LYS A 219 0.13 23.12 -4.23
CA LYS A 219 1.20 22.71 -3.31
C LYS A 219 1.47 23.75 -2.24
N ALA A 220 1.24 25.03 -2.52
CA ALA A 220 1.52 26.12 -1.58
C ALA A 220 0.63 26.07 -0.33
N LEU A 221 -0.54 25.46 -0.45
CA LEU A 221 -1.50 25.25 0.64
C LEU A 221 -1.23 24.00 1.49
N VAL A 222 -0.16 23.25 1.20
CA VAL A 222 0.24 22.07 1.97
C VAL A 222 1.35 22.47 2.94
N ASP A 223 1.09 22.34 4.24
CA ASP A 223 2.11 22.53 5.27
C ASP A 223 2.90 21.22 5.48
N GLU A 224 3.94 21.04 4.66
CA GLU A 224 4.82 19.88 4.74
C GLU A 224 5.58 19.77 6.07
N ALA A 225 5.91 20.90 6.68
CA ALA A 225 6.66 20.95 7.92
C ALA A 225 5.81 20.47 9.09
N ALA A 226 4.56 20.92 9.16
CA ALA A 226 3.59 20.43 10.15
C ALA A 226 3.31 18.94 9.98
N ILE A 227 3.15 18.45 8.74
CA ILE A 227 2.89 17.02 8.49
C ILE A 227 4.07 16.15 8.94
N LYS A 228 5.32 16.59 8.78
CA LYS A 228 6.52 15.84 9.23
C LYS A 228 6.67 15.76 10.75
N LYS A 229 6.06 16.67 11.51
CA LYS A 229 6.15 16.70 12.98
C LYS A 229 5.27 15.65 13.67
N PHE A 230 4.30 15.05 12.97
CA PHE A 230 3.47 14.01 13.57
C PHE A 230 4.27 12.71 13.75
N ASP A 231 4.28 12.13 14.95
CA ASP A 231 5.07 10.93 15.32
C ASP A 231 4.95 9.74 14.36
N ILE A 232 3.79 9.59 13.72
CA ILE A 232 3.52 8.49 12.80
C ILE A 232 4.04 8.76 11.38
N VAL A 233 4.33 10.02 11.06
CA VAL A 233 4.81 10.45 9.74
C VAL A 233 6.33 10.34 9.73
N LYS A 234 6.81 9.34 8.99
CA LYS A 234 8.23 9.01 8.84
C LYS A 234 8.91 9.79 7.72
N GLY A 235 8.14 10.56 6.97
CA GLY A 235 8.63 11.38 5.87
C GLY A 235 7.52 11.76 4.90
N ILE A 236 7.87 12.61 3.94
CA ILE A 236 6.97 13.03 2.87
C ILE A 236 7.74 12.94 1.56
N ASN A 237 7.06 12.51 0.51
CA ASN A 237 7.61 12.53 -0.84
C ASN A 237 6.60 13.06 -1.84
N TRP A 238 7.06 13.78 -2.85
CA TRP A 238 6.23 14.26 -3.93
C TRP A 238 6.35 13.40 -5.18
N ASN A 239 5.22 13.23 -5.86
CA ASN A 239 5.17 12.71 -7.22
C ASN A 239 4.24 13.59 -8.06
N LYS A 240 4.81 14.57 -8.76
CA LYS A 240 4.06 15.64 -9.45
C LYS A 240 3.15 16.36 -8.45
N ASN A 241 1.83 16.30 -8.61
CA ASN A 241 0.85 16.92 -7.69
C ASN A 241 0.34 15.95 -6.60
N GLU A 242 0.97 14.78 -6.46
CA GLU A 242 0.64 13.82 -5.42
C GLU A 242 1.61 13.95 -4.24
N LEU A 243 1.08 14.43 -3.11
CA LEU A 243 1.73 14.37 -1.81
C LEU A 243 1.64 12.93 -1.28
N GLN A 244 2.78 12.32 -0.97
CA GLN A 244 2.85 10.99 -0.35
C GLN A 244 3.38 11.12 1.07
N VAL A 245 2.47 11.06 2.03
CA VAL A 245 2.79 11.01 3.46
C VAL A 245 3.21 9.57 3.80
N ILE A 246 4.45 9.41 4.23
CA ILE A 246 5.04 8.11 4.53
C ILE A 246 4.76 7.78 5.99
N ILE A 247 3.92 6.76 6.22
CA ILE A 247 3.45 6.37 7.55
C ILE A 247 4.04 5.00 7.95
N GLY A 248 4.31 4.14 6.96
CA GLY A 248 4.75 2.77 7.18
C GLY A 248 3.57 1.81 7.37
N GLY A 249 3.78 0.73 8.12
CA GLY A 249 2.82 -0.38 8.24
C GLY A 249 1.46 -0.06 8.87
N GLU A 250 1.25 1.16 9.35
CA GLU A 250 0.01 1.61 10.00
C GLU A 250 -0.86 2.50 9.10
N VAL A 251 -0.43 2.71 7.85
CA VAL A 251 -1.09 3.59 6.90
C VAL A 251 -2.56 3.25 6.64
N GLU A 252 -2.93 1.97 6.66
CA GLU A 252 -4.31 1.53 6.45
C GLU A 252 -5.21 2.07 7.55
N LYS A 253 -4.73 2.02 8.80
CA LYS A 253 -5.44 2.57 9.96
C LYS A 253 -5.58 4.09 9.92
N VAL A 254 -4.55 4.80 9.44
CA VAL A 254 -4.63 6.26 9.25
C VAL A 254 -5.61 6.62 8.14
N LYS A 255 -5.62 5.85 7.05
CA LYS A 255 -6.58 6.05 5.96
C LYS A 255 -8.00 5.73 6.41
N ASP A 256 -8.21 4.70 7.22
CA ASP A 256 -9.53 4.39 7.77
C ASP A 256 -9.97 5.42 8.82
N GLY A 257 -9.02 5.95 9.61
CA GLY A 257 -9.23 7.11 10.46
C GLY A 257 -9.64 8.34 9.65
N LEU A 258 -9.01 8.58 8.49
CA LEU A 258 -9.38 9.67 7.58
C LEU A 258 -10.77 9.47 6.98
N ASP A 259 -11.08 8.25 6.54
CA ASP A 259 -12.41 7.91 6.03
C ASP A 259 -13.47 8.17 7.09
N ASN A 260 -13.24 7.74 8.34
CA ASN A 260 -14.16 8.01 9.45
C ASN A 260 -14.28 9.51 9.71
N TYR A 261 -13.16 10.23 9.83
CA TYR A 261 -13.14 11.68 10.02
C TYR A 261 -13.97 12.43 8.95
N LEU A 262 -13.81 12.05 7.67
CA LEU A 262 -14.53 12.66 6.55
C LEU A 262 -15.99 12.22 6.43
N ILE A 263 -16.31 10.96 6.77
CA ILE A 263 -17.68 10.49 6.92
C ILE A 263 -18.39 11.29 8.02
N HIS A 264 -17.70 11.67 9.10
CA HIS A 264 -18.25 12.44 10.20
C HIS A 264 -18.46 13.94 9.88
N GLN A 265 -17.76 14.51 8.89
CA GLN A 265 -18.04 15.85 8.35
C GLN A 265 -19.25 15.89 7.39
N GLN A 266 -19.75 14.73 6.91
CA GLN A 266 -20.89 14.45 6.00
C GLN A 266 -21.18 15.42 4.82
N GLN A 267 -20.88 15.00 3.60
CA GLN A 267 -21.80 14.31 2.65
C GLN A 267 -20.91 13.82 1.49
N ALA A 268 -21.09 12.58 1.06
CA ALA A 268 -20.28 11.92 0.05
C ALA A 268 -20.10 12.79 -1.20
N GLN A 269 -18.85 13.09 -1.58
CA GLN A 269 -18.55 13.67 -2.88
C GLN A 269 -18.18 12.56 -3.86
N ASP A 270 -18.96 12.53 -4.95
CA ASP A 270 -18.70 11.77 -6.16
C ASP A 270 -17.27 12.01 -6.66
N PHE A 271 -16.56 10.91 -6.92
CA PHE A 271 -15.23 10.91 -7.49
C PHE A 271 -15.31 11.06 -9.01
N ASP A 272 -14.90 12.21 -9.54
CA ASP A 272 -14.66 12.39 -10.98
C ASP A 272 -13.19 12.08 -11.32
N LEU A 273 -12.97 11.10 -12.19
CA LEU A 273 -11.64 10.65 -12.61
C LEU A 273 -11.30 11.24 -13.98
N LYS A 274 -10.53 12.33 -13.99
CA LYS A 274 -9.66 12.68 -15.12
C LYS A 274 -8.28 13.10 -14.62
N ASN A 275 -7.25 12.31 -14.97
CA ASN A 275 -5.90 12.83 -15.08
C ASN A 275 -5.43 12.60 -16.53
N PRO A 276 -5.20 13.66 -17.34
CA PRO A 276 -4.91 13.53 -18.77
C PRO A 276 -3.54 12.94 -19.14
N ASN A 277 -2.61 12.74 -18.20
CA ASN A 277 -1.22 12.38 -18.55
C ASN A 277 -0.69 11.14 -17.81
N ALA A 278 -1.24 9.97 -18.13
CA ALA A 278 -0.72 8.68 -17.67
C ALA A 278 0.22 8.06 -18.73
N GLU A 279 1.52 8.00 -18.42
CA GLU A 279 2.51 7.25 -19.18
C GLU A 279 2.07 5.80 -19.45
N MET A 280 2.51 5.25 -20.58
CA MET A 280 2.10 3.95 -21.09
C MET A 280 2.59 2.80 -20.18
N GLN A 281 1.79 2.47 -19.16
CA GLN A 281 2.08 1.36 -18.25
C GLN A 281 2.11 0.03 -19.01
N SER A 282 3.08 -0.84 -18.68
CA SER A 282 3.13 -2.19 -19.27
C SER A 282 1.88 -3.00 -18.88
N PHE A 283 1.45 -3.90 -19.79
CA PHE A 283 0.24 -4.71 -19.62
C PHE A 283 0.16 -5.40 -18.24
N GLY A 284 1.27 -5.99 -17.77
CA GLY A 284 1.30 -6.65 -16.46
C GLY A 284 1.12 -5.69 -15.27
N LYS A 285 1.56 -4.42 -15.37
CA LYS A 285 1.34 -3.42 -14.31
C LYS A 285 -0.10 -2.90 -14.33
N LYS A 286 -0.70 -2.74 -15.52
CA LYS A 286 -2.13 -2.44 -15.68
C LYS A 286 -3.00 -3.55 -15.06
N LEU A 287 -2.69 -4.81 -15.38
CA LEU A 287 -3.38 -5.97 -14.82
C LEU A 287 -3.23 -6.06 -13.30
N LEU A 288 -2.02 -5.88 -12.77
CA LEU A 288 -1.79 -5.90 -11.32
C LEU A 288 -2.50 -4.75 -10.60
N ASN A 289 -2.54 -3.56 -11.19
CA ASN A 289 -3.26 -2.41 -10.61
C ASN A 289 -4.77 -2.62 -10.61
N LEU A 290 -5.30 -3.23 -11.70
CA LEU A 290 -6.69 -3.62 -11.80
C LEU A 290 -7.06 -4.64 -10.73
N ILE A 291 -6.26 -5.70 -10.59
CA ILE A 291 -6.44 -6.72 -9.56
C ILE A 291 -6.41 -6.10 -8.16
N LYS A 292 -5.43 -5.22 -7.88
CA LYS A 292 -5.34 -4.54 -6.60
C LYS A 292 -6.54 -3.65 -6.31
N GLY A 293 -7.06 -2.96 -7.32
CA GLY A 293 -8.21 -2.07 -7.18
C GLY A 293 -9.53 -2.81 -6.93
N ILE A 294 -9.68 -4.02 -7.47
CA ILE A 294 -10.93 -4.79 -7.42
C ILE A 294 -10.92 -5.84 -6.30
N ILE A 295 -9.82 -6.58 -6.12
CA ILE A 295 -9.71 -7.68 -5.15
C ILE A 295 -9.39 -7.18 -3.74
N MET A 296 -8.45 -6.24 -3.57
CA MET A 296 -7.99 -5.86 -2.22
C MET A 296 -9.13 -5.39 -1.30
N PRO A 297 -10.10 -4.57 -1.77
CA PRO A 297 -11.25 -4.21 -0.94
C PRO A 297 -12.16 -5.39 -0.59
N ALA A 298 -12.13 -6.47 -1.37
CA ALA A 298 -12.91 -7.69 -1.13
C ALA A 298 -12.21 -8.71 -0.21
N ILE A 299 -10.90 -8.56 0.07
CA ILE A 299 -10.14 -9.54 0.88
C ILE A 299 -10.77 -9.84 2.24
N PRO A 300 -11.21 -8.85 3.05
CA PRO A 300 -11.81 -9.15 4.35
C PRO A 300 -13.08 -10.01 4.22
N ILE A 301 -13.89 -9.77 3.20
CA ILE A 301 -15.12 -10.53 2.91
C ILE A 301 -14.75 -11.94 2.47
N LEU A 302 -13.79 -12.08 1.55
CA LEU A 302 -13.29 -13.38 1.10
C LEU A 302 -12.82 -14.23 2.29
N ILE A 303 -11.98 -13.67 3.16
CA ILE A 303 -11.49 -14.34 4.38
C ILE A 303 -12.66 -14.79 5.25
N GLY A 304 -13.63 -13.90 5.53
CA GLY A 304 -14.80 -14.23 6.33
C GLY A 304 -15.61 -15.38 5.73
N VAL A 305 -15.92 -15.31 4.45
CA VAL A 305 -16.68 -16.33 3.72
C VAL A 305 -15.94 -17.67 3.68
N GLY A 306 -14.62 -17.68 3.47
CA GLY A 306 -13.85 -18.93 3.49
C GLY A 306 -13.72 -19.57 4.85
N LEU A 307 -13.58 -18.78 5.93
CA LEU A 307 -13.58 -19.31 7.28
C LEU A 307 -14.92 -19.96 7.64
N ILE A 308 -16.04 -19.41 7.13
CA ILE A 308 -17.34 -20.04 7.32
C ILE A 308 -17.46 -21.32 6.49
N ASN A 309 -16.99 -21.33 5.23
CA ASN A 309 -16.96 -22.55 4.40
C ASN A 309 -16.07 -23.64 5.01
N ALA A 310 -14.99 -23.25 5.69
CA ALA A 310 -14.16 -24.15 6.46
C ALA A 310 -14.89 -24.78 7.64
N VAL A 311 -15.60 -23.96 8.43
CA VAL A 311 -16.43 -24.45 9.53
C VAL A 311 -17.51 -25.39 9.00
N GLN A 312 -18.15 -25.05 7.87
CA GLN A 312 -19.10 -25.95 7.21
C GLN A 312 -18.44 -27.30 6.88
N ALA A 313 -17.26 -27.30 6.24
CA ALA A 313 -16.57 -28.53 5.88
C ALA A 313 -16.23 -29.40 7.12
N VAL A 314 -15.80 -28.78 8.22
CA VAL A 314 -15.54 -29.49 9.50
C VAL A 314 -16.83 -30.09 10.08
N LEU A 315 -17.93 -29.33 10.07
CA LEU A 315 -19.20 -29.81 10.62
C LEU A 315 -19.83 -30.91 9.76
N GLN A 316 -19.68 -30.84 8.44
CA GLN A 316 -20.06 -31.91 7.51
C GLN A 316 -19.27 -33.18 7.84
N GLN A 317 -17.97 -33.04 8.09
CA GLN A 317 -17.12 -34.18 8.44
C GLN A 317 -17.42 -34.77 9.82
N ALA A 318 -17.80 -33.94 10.79
CA ALA A 318 -18.21 -34.40 12.11
C ALA A 318 -19.57 -35.11 12.11
N GLY A 319 -20.27 -35.17 10.96
CA GLY A 319 -21.64 -35.67 10.85
C GLY A 319 -22.67 -34.75 11.51
N ALA A 320 -22.26 -33.55 11.94
CA ALA A 320 -23.13 -32.58 12.60
C ALA A 320 -24.10 -31.91 11.62
N ILE A 321 -23.70 -31.78 10.35
CA ILE A 321 -24.55 -31.33 9.24
C ILE A 321 -24.37 -32.21 8.01
N GLN A 322 -25.37 -32.23 7.13
CA GLN A 322 -25.36 -33.05 5.93
C GLN A 322 -24.69 -32.33 4.74
N ASN A 323 -24.26 -33.09 3.75
CA ASN A 323 -23.83 -32.53 2.47
C ASN A 323 -25.08 -32.18 1.63
N VAL A 324 -25.23 -30.90 1.31
CA VAL A 324 -26.33 -30.42 0.47
C VAL A 324 -26.02 -30.74 -0.99
N SER A 325 -26.87 -31.55 -1.61
CA SER A 325 -26.82 -31.81 -3.04
C SER A 325 -27.55 -30.70 -3.79
N PRO A 326 -27.01 -30.20 -4.92
CA PRO A 326 -27.69 -29.22 -5.77
C PRO A 326 -29.06 -29.67 -6.29
N SER A 327 -29.30 -30.98 -6.38
CA SER A 327 -30.53 -31.59 -6.92
C SER A 327 -31.56 -31.98 -5.85
N ALA A 328 -31.21 -31.94 -4.57
CA ALA A 328 -32.11 -32.32 -3.49
C ALA A 328 -33.00 -31.14 -3.07
N ALA A 329 -34.27 -31.41 -2.77
CA ALA A 329 -35.17 -30.40 -2.24
C ALA A 329 -34.60 -29.83 -0.94
N PHE A 330 -34.27 -28.54 -0.91
CA PHE A 330 -33.55 -27.94 0.22
C PHE A 330 -34.26 -28.17 1.56
N GLY A 331 -35.59 -28.28 1.55
CA GLY A 331 -36.44 -28.60 2.70
C GLY A 331 -36.23 -29.99 3.32
N SER A 332 -35.54 -30.93 2.66
CA SER A 332 -35.27 -32.26 3.20
C SER A 332 -34.09 -32.30 4.19
N TYR A 333 -33.29 -31.23 4.24
CA TYR A 333 -32.13 -31.13 5.13
C TYR A 333 -32.50 -30.61 6.51
N THR A 334 -31.67 -30.89 7.52
CA THR A 334 -31.85 -30.31 8.85
C THR A 334 -31.71 -28.79 8.81
N LEU A 335 -32.42 -28.09 9.70
CA LEU A 335 -32.35 -26.62 9.81
C LEU A 335 -30.90 -26.13 9.98
N ALA A 336 -30.09 -26.85 10.76
CA ALA A 336 -28.67 -26.55 10.93
C ALA A 336 -27.88 -26.66 9.61
N THR A 337 -28.13 -27.69 8.82
CA THR A 337 -27.51 -27.86 7.49
C THR A 337 -27.92 -26.74 6.55
N GLN A 338 -29.22 -26.42 6.49
CA GLN A 338 -29.76 -25.36 5.64
C GLN A 338 -29.14 -23.99 6.00
N LEU A 339 -29.12 -23.66 7.30
CA LEU A 339 -28.62 -22.39 7.78
C LEU A 339 -27.13 -22.21 7.48
N ILE A 340 -26.31 -23.22 7.78
CA ILE A 340 -24.87 -23.15 7.55
C ILE A 340 -24.56 -23.10 6.05
N TYR A 341 -25.24 -23.91 5.24
CA TYR A 341 -25.08 -23.91 3.79
C TYR A 341 -25.45 -22.56 3.17
N LEU A 342 -26.53 -21.90 3.63
CA LEU A 342 -26.90 -20.57 3.15
C LEU A 342 -25.86 -19.51 3.49
N ILE A 343 -25.31 -19.54 4.73
CA ILE A 343 -24.31 -18.57 5.16
C ILE A 343 -22.98 -18.78 4.42
N ALA A 344 -22.52 -20.03 4.28
CA ALA A 344 -21.22 -20.31 3.66
C ALA A 344 -21.29 -20.34 2.12
N GLY A 345 -22.23 -21.11 1.57
CA GLY A 345 -22.39 -21.31 0.13
C GLY A 345 -22.99 -20.11 -0.58
N GLY A 346 -23.98 -19.44 0.04
CA GLY A 346 -24.63 -18.26 -0.54
C GLY A 346 -23.65 -17.12 -0.77
N ALA A 347 -22.78 -16.84 0.19
CA ALA A 347 -21.81 -15.75 0.06
C ALA A 347 -20.78 -15.99 -1.06
N THR A 348 -20.35 -17.23 -1.28
CA THR A 348 -19.46 -17.59 -2.40
C THR A 348 -20.18 -17.50 -3.75
N LEU A 349 -21.45 -17.92 -3.81
CA LEU A 349 -22.25 -17.90 -5.05
C LEU A 349 -22.50 -16.47 -5.56
N PHE A 350 -22.56 -15.47 -4.69
CA PHE A 350 -22.86 -14.07 -5.07
C PHE A 350 -21.62 -13.17 -5.12
N MET A 351 -20.40 -13.74 -5.17
CA MET A 351 -19.16 -12.97 -5.13
C MET A 351 -19.01 -11.97 -6.29
N GLY A 352 -19.60 -12.28 -7.46
CA GLY A 352 -19.63 -11.41 -8.63
C GLY A 352 -20.27 -10.03 -8.38
N ILE A 353 -21.16 -9.90 -7.38
CA ILE A 353 -21.75 -8.62 -6.97
C ILE A 353 -20.69 -7.69 -6.38
N PHE A 354 -19.79 -8.24 -5.54
CA PHE A 354 -18.71 -7.45 -4.95
C PHE A 354 -17.70 -7.03 -6.01
N PHE A 355 -17.37 -7.90 -6.96
CA PHE A 355 -16.43 -7.58 -8.04
C PHE A 355 -16.96 -6.54 -9.00
N THR A 356 -18.25 -6.59 -9.35
CA THR A 356 -18.89 -5.56 -10.19
C THR A 356 -18.98 -4.21 -9.49
N TYR A 357 -19.35 -4.18 -8.20
CA TYR A 357 -19.31 -2.98 -7.37
C TYR A 357 -17.91 -2.35 -7.31
N ASN A 358 -16.90 -3.15 -6.92
CA ASN A 358 -15.52 -2.67 -6.81
C ASN A 358 -14.94 -2.28 -8.17
N GLY A 359 -15.28 -3.01 -9.24
CA GLY A 359 -14.88 -2.71 -10.61
C GLY A 359 -15.42 -1.36 -11.08
N VAL A 360 -16.72 -1.11 -10.89
CA VAL A 360 -17.34 0.16 -11.30
C VAL A 360 -16.76 1.32 -10.51
N LYS A 361 -16.58 1.13 -9.20
CA LYS A 361 -15.89 2.08 -8.33
C LYS A 361 -14.45 2.35 -8.82
N PHE A 362 -13.72 1.31 -9.22
CA PHE A 362 -12.35 1.42 -9.72
C PHE A 362 -12.26 2.22 -11.02
N PHE A 363 -13.19 2.03 -11.96
CA PHE A 363 -13.23 2.75 -13.23
C PHE A 363 -13.84 4.16 -13.13
N GLY A 364 -14.35 4.54 -11.95
CA GLY A 364 -14.95 5.85 -11.67
C GLY A 364 -16.36 6.03 -12.25
N GLY A 365 -17.20 5.00 -12.14
CA GLY A 365 -18.65 5.10 -12.34
C GLY A 365 -19.41 4.92 -11.03
N ASN A 366 -20.74 4.97 -11.08
CA ASN A 366 -21.60 4.84 -9.91
C ASN A 366 -21.61 3.39 -9.37
N PRO A 367 -21.04 3.10 -8.19
CA PRO A 367 -20.92 1.74 -7.68
C PRO A 367 -22.27 1.03 -7.47
N LEU A 368 -23.36 1.78 -7.25
CA LEU A 368 -24.71 1.21 -7.12
C LEU A 368 -25.17 0.56 -8.43
N ILE A 369 -24.83 1.13 -9.58
CA ILE A 369 -25.09 0.50 -10.88
C ILE A 369 -24.27 -0.79 -11.01
N GLY A 370 -23.06 -0.82 -10.45
CA GLY A 370 -22.25 -2.03 -10.33
C GLY A 370 -22.97 -3.15 -9.56
N ILE A 371 -23.61 -2.84 -8.43
CA ILE A 371 -24.41 -3.82 -7.66
C ILE A 371 -25.55 -4.36 -8.51
N VAL A 372 -26.28 -3.49 -9.20
CA VAL A 372 -27.38 -3.89 -10.09
C VAL A 372 -26.88 -4.84 -11.18
N MET A 373 -25.75 -4.53 -11.82
CA MET A 373 -25.14 -5.40 -12.81
C MET A 373 -24.74 -6.75 -12.21
N GLY A 374 -24.17 -6.77 -11.01
CA GLY A 374 -23.91 -7.99 -10.27
C GLY A 374 -25.16 -8.85 -10.06
N LEU A 375 -26.23 -8.24 -9.57
CA LEU A 375 -27.53 -8.91 -9.34
C LEU A 375 -28.11 -9.52 -10.62
N ILE A 376 -27.98 -8.83 -11.76
CA ILE A 376 -28.44 -9.33 -13.06
C ILE A 376 -27.65 -10.58 -13.47
N LEU A 377 -26.32 -10.58 -13.29
CA LEU A 377 -25.45 -11.70 -13.67
C LEU A 377 -25.59 -12.92 -12.76
N THR A 378 -26.10 -12.71 -11.55
CA THR A 378 -26.36 -13.75 -10.56
C THR A 378 -27.85 -13.96 -10.32
N ALA A 379 -28.70 -13.52 -11.25
CA ALA A 379 -30.14 -13.65 -11.07
C ALA A 379 -30.53 -15.13 -10.94
N PRO A 380 -31.36 -15.52 -9.94
CA PRO A 380 -31.72 -16.92 -9.70
C PRO A 380 -32.29 -17.64 -10.94
N VAL A 381 -32.97 -16.91 -11.83
CA VAL A 381 -33.49 -17.46 -13.09
C VAL A 381 -32.39 -18.01 -14.00
N LEU A 382 -31.18 -17.43 -13.96
CA LEU A 382 -30.04 -17.93 -14.73
C LEU A 382 -29.55 -19.30 -14.22
N PHE A 383 -29.93 -19.69 -13.00
CA PHE A 383 -29.61 -20.98 -12.43
C PHE A 383 -30.74 -22.02 -12.59
N LYS A 384 -31.91 -21.65 -13.13
CA LYS A 384 -33.05 -22.56 -13.33
C LYS A 384 -32.87 -23.45 -14.56
N GLY A 385 -32.07 -24.48 -14.38
CA GLY A 385 -31.69 -25.44 -15.41
C GLY A 385 -32.74 -26.43 -15.89
N ASP A 386 -32.38 -27.19 -16.92
CA ASP A 386 -33.16 -28.34 -17.43
C ASP A 386 -32.63 -29.66 -16.84
N LEU A 387 -33.55 -30.59 -16.56
CA LEU A 387 -33.28 -31.93 -16.05
C LEU A 387 -33.54 -32.94 -17.16
N SER A 388 -32.49 -33.37 -17.86
CA SER A 388 -32.62 -34.38 -18.92
C SER A 388 -32.23 -35.76 -18.40
N TYR A 389 -33.10 -36.75 -18.58
CA TYR A 389 -32.81 -38.15 -18.30
C TYR A 389 -32.38 -38.85 -19.58
N ASN A 390 -31.14 -39.37 -19.62
CA ASN A 390 -30.65 -40.18 -20.72
C ASN A 390 -30.96 -41.66 -20.45
N SER A 391 -31.98 -42.19 -21.13
CA SER A 391 -32.45 -43.57 -20.97
C SER A 391 -31.45 -44.64 -21.45
N SER A 392 -30.43 -44.28 -22.24
CA SER A 392 -29.41 -45.20 -22.75
C SER A 392 -28.20 -45.38 -21.82
N THR A 393 -27.89 -44.36 -21.01
CA THR A 393 -26.79 -44.40 -20.03
C THR A 393 -27.27 -44.43 -18.59
N GLY A 394 -28.60 -44.29 -18.37
CA GLY A 394 -29.20 -44.24 -17.03
C GLY A 394 -28.83 -42.96 -16.25
N THR A 395 -28.29 -41.94 -16.92
CA THR A 395 -27.78 -40.73 -16.28
C THR A 395 -28.82 -39.61 -16.25
N MET A 396 -28.87 -38.88 -15.14
CA MET A 396 -29.61 -37.61 -15.02
C MET A 396 -28.65 -36.44 -15.18
N LEU A 397 -28.92 -35.56 -16.14
CA LEU A 397 -28.17 -34.34 -16.38
C LEU A 397 -28.99 -33.14 -15.90
N ALA A 398 -28.48 -32.43 -14.89
CA ALA A 398 -28.99 -31.13 -14.48
C ALA A 398 -28.05 -30.03 -15.00
N THR A 399 -28.52 -29.17 -15.90
CA THR A 399 -27.69 -28.10 -16.47
C THR A 399 -28.31 -26.74 -16.20
N PRO A 400 -27.63 -25.76 -15.55
CA PRO A 400 -28.16 -24.41 -15.33
C PRO A 400 -28.70 -23.79 -16.62
N TRP A 401 -29.70 -22.90 -16.50
CA TRP A 401 -30.30 -22.25 -17.66
C TRP A 401 -29.20 -21.59 -18.47
N SER A 402 -29.03 -22.09 -19.69
CA SER A 402 -28.14 -21.47 -20.64
C SER A 402 -28.66 -21.67 -22.05
N LEU A 403 -28.50 -20.63 -22.87
CA LEU A 403 -28.79 -20.73 -24.30
C LEU A 403 -27.47 -21.01 -25.03
N PRO A 404 -27.19 -22.28 -25.39
CA PRO A 404 -26.12 -22.59 -26.32
C PRO A 404 -26.57 -22.13 -27.71
N LEU A 405 -25.98 -21.04 -28.22
CA LEU A 405 -26.34 -20.47 -29.52
C LEU A 405 -25.61 -21.16 -30.67
N ILE A 406 -24.38 -21.63 -30.42
CA ILE A 406 -23.56 -22.33 -31.41
C ILE A 406 -22.79 -23.44 -30.70
N THR A 407 -23.03 -24.68 -31.11
CA THR A 407 -22.33 -25.87 -30.60
C THR A 407 -21.73 -26.66 -31.76
N SER A 408 -20.47 -27.09 -31.61
CA SER A 408 -19.84 -28.00 -32.58
C SER A 408 -19.19 -29.16 -31.86
N LYS A 409 -19.03 -30.30 -32.55
CA LYS A 409 -18.21 -31.41 -32.07
C LYS A 409 -16.81 -31.34 -32.67
N ILE A 410 -15.78 -31.34 -31.83
CA ILE A 410 -14.36 -31.43 -32.25
C ILE A 410 -13.77 -32.66 -31.55
N ASP A 411 -13.30 -33.69 -32.25
CA ASP A 411 -12.78 -34.93 -31.63
C ASP A 411 -13.75 -35.60 -30.61
N GLY A 412 -15.06 -35.54 -30.85
CA GLY A 412 -16.10 -36.11 -29.96
C GLY A 412 -16.44 -35.24 -28.74
N VAL A 413 -15.84 -34.04 -28.63
CA VAL A 413 -16.07 -33.04 -27.59
C VAL A 413 -17.19 -32.08 -28.01
N ASP A 414 -18.25 -31.93 -27.21
CA ASP A 414 -19.21 -30.83 -27.38
C ASP A 414 -18.54 -29.49 -27.00
N PHE A 415 -18.38 -28.61 -27.98
CA PHE A 415 -17.80 -27.28 -27.84
C PHE A 415 -18.88 -26.22 -27.98
N VAL A 416 -19.10 -25.43 -26.92
CA VAL A 416 -20.11 -24.36 -26.89
C VAL A 416 -19.43 -23.03 -27.21
N TRP A 417 -19.53 -22.62 -28.47
CA TRP A 417 -18.92 -21.38 -28.98
C TRP A 417 -19.60 -20.13 -28.41
N MET A 418 -20.88 -20.21 -28.11
CA MET A 418 -21.62 -19.08 -27.53
C MET A 418 -22.61 -19.58 -26.49
N LYS A 419 -22.44 -19.13 -25.25
CA LYS A 419 -23.31 -19.44 -24.12
C LYS A 419 -23.76 -18.15 -23.44
N ILE A 420 -25.07 -18.04 -23.22
CA ILE A 420 -25.64 -17.07 -22.29
C ILE A 420 -25.94 -17.84 -21.00
N GLY A 421 -25.36 -17.44 -19.86
CA GLY A 421 -25.55 -18.17 -18.61
C GLY A 421 -25.03 -17.41 -17.39
N PRO A 422 -25.24 -17.96 -16.18
CA PRO A 422 -24.83 -17.32 -14.93
C PRO A 422 -23.30 -17.23 -14.85
N SER A 423 -22.81 -16.14 -14.27
CA SER A 423 -21.36 -15.92 -14.02
C SER A 423 -21.08 -15.54 -12.55
N PRO A 424 -21.47 -16.38 -11.58
CA PRO A 424 -21.51 -16.04 -10.15
C PRO A 424 -20.15 -15.63 -9.55
N GLY A 425 -19.06 -16.26 -10.00
CA GLY A 425 -17.75 -16.13 -9.37
C GLY A 425 -16.64 -15.59 -10.28
N SER A 426 -16.92 -15.25 -11.54
CA SER A 426 -15.86 -14.85 -12.47
C SER A 426 -15.47 -13.39 -12.28
N MET A 427 -14.31 -13.17 -11.68
CA MET A 427 -13.72 -11.84 -11.53
C MET A 427 -13.45 -11.19 -12.89
N ILE A 428 -13.00 -11.96 -13.88
CA ILE A 428 -12.71 -11.45 -15.23
C ILE A 428 -14.00 -10.91 -15.85
N THR A 429 -15.08 -11.71 -15.83
CA THR A 429 -16.39 -11.30 -16.36
C THR A 429 -16.90 -10.05 -15.65
N ALA A 430 -16.87 -10.04 -14.31
CA ALA A 430 -17.30 -8.90 -13.51
C ALA A 430 -16.50 -7.62 -13.82
N THR A 431 -15.19 -7.73 -14.05
CA THR A 431 -14.31 -6.61 -14.38
C THR A 431 -14.65 -6.01 -15.75
N ILE A 432 -14.82 -6.86 -16.77
CA ILE A 432 -15.15 -6.40 -18.13
C ILE A 432 -16.51 -5.70 -18.13
N ILE A 433 -17.49 -6.28 -17.44
CA ILE A 433 -18.84 -5.71 -17.34
C ILE A 433 -18.81 -4.40 -16.56
N ALA A 434 -18.03 -4.31 -15.47
CA ALA A 434 -17.83 -3.06 -14.77
C ALA A 434 -17.25 -1.97 -15.68
N TYR A 435 -16.25 -2.30 -16.50
CA TYR A 435 -15.70 -1.35 -17.47
C TYR A 435 -16.76 -0.87 -18.48
N ILE A 436 -17.52 -1.80 -19.07
CA ILE A 436 -18.60 -1.50 -20.01
C ILE A 436 -19.65 -0.60 -19.36
N THR A 437 -20.03 -0.91 -18.12
CA THR A 437 -20.99 -0.14 -17.32
C THR A 437 -20.54 1.31 -17.19
N VAL A 438 -19.28 1.55 -16.83
CA VAL A 438 -18.75 2.91 -16.70
C VAL A 438 -18.68 3.64 -18.05
N GLN A 439 -18.35 2.95 -19.14
CA GLN A 439 -18.34 3.58 -20.46
C GLN A 439 -19.76 3.95 -20.93
N ALA A 440 -20.74 3.08 -20.72
CA ALA A 440 -22.14 3.36 -21.02
C ALA A 440 -22.68 4.53 -20.17
N GLU A 441 -22.31 4.59 -18.89
CA GLU A 441 -22.66 5.70 -18.00
C GLU A 441 -22.09 7.03 -18.47
N LYS A 442 -20.79 7.06 -18.81
CA LYS A 442 -20.12 8.26 -19.33
C LYS A 442 -20.70 8.71 -20.67
N PHE A 443 -21.03 7.75 -21.55
CA PHE A 443 -21.68 8.04 -22.82
C PHE A 443 -23.06 8.67 -22.62
N ALA A 444 -23.89 8.08 -21.76
CA ALA A 444 -25.22 8.61 -21.44
C ALA A 444 -25.15 10.02 -20.84
N LYS A 445 -24.28 10.24 -19.84
CA LYS A 445 -24.07 11.56 -19.22
C LYS A 445 -23.60 12.62 -20.22
N LYS A 446 -22.80 12.23 -21.22
CA LYS A 446 -22.29 13.15 -22.25
C LYS A 446 -23.31 13.45 -23.34
N ARG A 447 -24.15 12.47 -23.71
CA ARG A 447 -24.99 12.56 -24.92
C ARG A 447 -26.45 12.92 -24.64
N PHE A 448 -26.94 12.64 -23.44
CA PHE A 448 -28.34 12.89 -23.07
C PHE A 448 -28.58 14.32 -22.60
N PRO A 449 -29.76 14.89 -22.87
CA PRO A 449 -30.13 16.22 -22.38
C PRO A 449 -30.19 16.28 -20.85
N ASN A 450 -29.82 17.42 -20.26
CA ASN A 450 -29.76 17.59 -18.80
C ASN A 450 -31.09 17.28 -18.07
N TRP A 451 -32.23 17.57 -18.70
CA TRP A 451 -33.56 17.35 -18.13
C TRP A 451 -33.92 15.86 -17.98
N SER A 452 -33.30 14.96 -18.75
CA SER A 452 -33.61 13.53 -18.72
C SER A 452 -32.60 12.72 -17.91
N LEU A 453 -31.46 13.31 -17.51
CA LEU A 453 -30.32 12.60 -16.94
C LEU A 453 -30.69 11.71 -15.75
N MET A 454 -31.56 12.20 -14.86
CA MET A 454 -31.96 11.50 -13.63
C MET A 454 -32.64 10.15 -13.89
N LEU A 455 -33.35 10.00 -15.01
CA LEU A 455 -34.09 8.79 -15.39
C LEU A 455 -33.38 7.98 -16.48
N THR A 456 -32.81 8.65 -17.47
CA THR A 456 -32.31 8.01 -18.70
C THR A 456 -30.89 7.45 -18.54
N VAL A 457 -30.02 8.07 -17.73
CA VAL A 457 -28.62 7.61 -17.58
C VAL A 457 -28.57 6.21 -17.00
N SER A 458 -29.18 5.98 -15.85
CA SER A 458 -29.16 4.67 -15.18
C SER A 458 -29.85 3.61 -16.04
N THR A 459 -31.02 3.94 -16.62
CA THR A 459 -31.78 3.03 -17.49
C THR A 459 -30.96 2.60 -18.71
N PHE A 460 -30.37 3.56 -19.44
CA PHE A 460 -29.53 3.26 -20.59
C PHE A 460 -28.28 2.48 -20.20
N THR A 461 -27.63 2.88 -19.12
CA THR A 461 -26.39 2.24 -18.65
C THR A 461 -26.63 0.77 -18.33
N ILE A 462 -27.67 0.46 -17.55
CA ILE A 462 -28.03 -0.91 -17.19
C ILE A 462 -28.41 -1.68 -18.44
N PHE A 463 -29.29 -1.15 -19.30
CA PHE A 463 -29.74 -1.85 -20.50
C PHE A 463 -28.57 -2.21 -21.44
N VAL A 464 -27.74 -1.23 -21.80
CA VAL A 464 -26.60 -1.45 -22.70
C VAL A 464 -25.57 -2.38 -22.06
N ALA A 465 -25.26 -2.21 -20.78
CA ALA A 465 -24.31 -3.08 -20.09
C ALA A 465 -24.83 -4.52 -19.99
N SER A 466 -26.12 -4.74 -19.74
CA SER A 466 -26.72 -6.09 -19.70
C SER A 466 -26.74 -6.76 -21.07
N VAL A 467 -27.12 -6.04 -22.13
CA VAL A 467 -27.09 -6.57 -23.50
C VAL A 467 -25.67 -6.97 -23.89
N LEU A 468 -24.69 -6.08 -23.66
CA LEU A 468 -23.29 -6.40 -23.96
C LEU A 468 -22.74 -7.52 -23.06
N ALA A 469 -23.16 -7.58 -21.78
CA ALA A 469 -22.74 -8.65 -20.88
C ALA A 469 -23.17 -10.03 -21.39
N PHE A 470 -24.44 -10.19 -21.79
CA PHE A 470 -24.96 -11.48 -22.21
C PHE A 470 -24.63 -11.83 -23.67
N PHE A 471 -24.68 -10.88 -24.60
CA PHE A 471 -24.55 -11.17 -26.03
C PHE A 471 -23.14 -10.96 -26.58
N VAL A 472 -22.24 -10.31 -25.82
CA VAL A 472 -20.85 -10.10 -26.24
C VAL A 472 -19.89 -10.73 -25.25
N VAL A 473 -19.95 -10.34 -23.98
CA VAL A 473 -18.99 -10.80 -22.96
C VAL A 473 -19.18 -12.29 -22.67
N GLY A 474 -20.43 -12.75 -22.45
CA GLY A 474 -20.74 -14.16 -22.20
C GLY A 474 -20.16 -15.10 -23.25
N PRO A 475 -20.46 -14.91 -24.55
CA PRO A 475 -19.87 -15.70 -25.64
C PRO A 475 -18.34 -15.66 -25.66
N ILE A 476 -17.71 -14.49 -25.52
CA ILE A 476 -16.25 -14.37 -25.49
C ILE A 476 -15.64 -15.18 -24.34
N ILE A 477 -16.24 -15.06 -23.15
CA ILE A 477 -15.79 -15.81 -21.97
C ILE A 477 -16.03 -17.31 -22.16
N SER A 478 -17.14 -17.73 -22.77
CA SER A 478 -17.43 -19.15 -23.08
C SER A 478 -16.38 -19.76 -24.01
N VAL A 479 -15.92 -19.03 -25.03
CA VAL A 479 -14.82 -19.50 -25.92
C VAL A 479 -13.52 -19.64 -25.15
N LEU A 480 -13.19 -18.67 -24.29
CA LEU A 480 -11.98 -18.72 -23.45
C LEU A 480 -12.03 -19.89 -22.46
N GLU A 481 -13.17 -20.08 -21.81
CA GLU A 481 -13.45 -21.18 -20.88
C GLU A 481 -13.37 -22.54 -21.57
N SER A 482 -13.99 -22.68 -22.74
CA SER A 482 -13.94 -23.92 -23.54
C SER A 482 -12.52 -24.20 -24.04
N GLY A 483 -11.77 -23.17 -24.44
CA GLY A 483 -10.36 -23.29 -24.79
C GLY A 483 -9.48 -23.74 -23.62
N LEU A 484 -9.70 -23.18 -22.42
CA LEU A 484 -9.03 -23.64 -21.20
C LEU A 484 -9.38 -25.10 -20.89
N GLY A 485 -10.67 -25.46 -20.95
CA GLY A 485 -11.13 -26.84 -20.77
C GLY A 485 -10.44 -27.80 -21.73
N TYR A 486 -10.33 -27.44 -23.01
CA TYR A 486 -9.62 -28.23 -24.03
C TYR A 486 -8.13 -28.40 -23.71
N ILE A 487 -7.43 -27.32 -23.34
CA ILE A 487 -6.01 -27.38 -22.95
C ILE A 487 -5.82 -28.32 -21.76
N PHE A 488 -6.67 -28.21 -20.73
CA PHE A 488 -6.56 -29.05 -19.55
C PHE A 488 -7.02 -30.50 -19.79
N SER A 489 -7.88 -30.73 -20.78
CA SER A 489 -8.20 -32.06 -21.31
C SER A 489 -6.96 -32.76 -21.88
N TRP A 490 -6.14 -32.04 -22.66
CA TRP A 490 -4.85 -32.54 -23.13
C TRP A 490 -3.86 -32.80 -22.00
N ILE A 491 -3.77 -31.88 -21.04
CA ILE A 491 -2.89 -32.03 -19.87
C ILE A 491 -3.29 -33.27 -19.05
N ASN A 492 -4.59 -33.57 -18.94
CA ASN A 492 -5.07 -34.75 -18.21
C ASN A 492 -4.58 -36.07 -18.82
N LYS A 493 -4.41 -36.13 -20.15
CA LYS A 493 -3.91 -37.33 -20.84
C LYS A 493 -2.44 -37.63 -20.55
N ILE A 494 -1.68 -36.70 -19.97
CA ILE A 494 -0.26 -36.90 -19.70
C ILE A 494 -0.09 -37.91 -18.56
N PRO A 495 0.59 -39.06 -18.78
CA PRO A 495 0.72 -40.12 -17.79
C PRO A 495 1.69 -39.78 -16.65
N TYR A 496 1.89 -40.74 -15.74
CA TYR A 496 2.89 -40.70 -14.66
C TYR A 496 2.72 -39.55 -13.66
N GLY A 497 1.47 -39.13 -13.41
CA GLY A 497 1.15 -38.04 -12.47
C GLY A 497 1.58 -36.64 -12.93
N ILE A 498 2.20 -36.52 -14.11
CA ILE A 498 2.64 -35.22 -14.66
C ILE A 498 1.44 -34.32 -14.94
N SER A 499 0.28 -34.89 -15.29
CA SER A 499 -0.99 -34.16 -15.41
C SER A 499 -1.34 -33.38 -14.13
N ILE A 500 -1.37 -34.06 -12.98
CA ILE A 500 -1.66 -33.48 -11.66
C ILE A 500 -0.57 -32.47 -11.28
N GLY A 501 0.71 -32.78 -11.55
CA GLY A 501 1.81 -31.87 -11.28
C GLY A 501 1.75 -30.56 -12.07
N LEU A 502 1.53 -30.64 -13.38
CA LEU A 502 1.43 -29.44 -14.23
C LEU A 502 0.20 -28.61 -13.84
N PHE A 503 -0.92 -29.27 -13.56
CA PHE A 503 -2.13 -28.62 -13.08
C PHE A 503 -1.90 -27.89 -11.74
N ALA A 504 -1.29 -28.55 -10.76
CA ALA A 504 -0.97 -27.96 -9.46
C ALA A 504 0.00 -26.78 -9.57
N PHE A 505 0.98 -26.86 -10.48
CA PHE A 505 1.90 -25.76 -10.77
C PHE A 505 1.16 -24.54 -11.36
N MET A 506 0.21 -24.76 -12.27
CA MET A 506 -0.53 -23.71 -12.98
C MET A 506 -1.70 -23.12 -12.19
N TRP A 507 -2.17 -23.81 -11.14
CA TRP A 507 -3.33 -23.39 -10.36
C TRP A 507 -3.20 -21.96 -9.84
N GLN A 508 -2.05 -21.61 -9.24
CA GLN A 508 -1.85 -20.30 -8.61
C GLN A 508 -1.65 -19.15 -9.61
N PRO A 509 -0.95 -19.35 -10.74
CA PRO A 509 -1.03 -18.43 -11.87
C PRO A 509 -2.47 -18.15 -12.34
N LEU A 510 -3.35 -19.16 -12.34
CA LEU A 510 -4.78 -19.00 -12.69
C LEU A 510 -5.58 -18.27 -11.60
N VAL A 511 -5.15 -18.35 -10.34
CA VAL A 511 -5.70 -17.52 -9.25
C VAL A 511 -5.42 -16.05 -9.49
N ILE A 512 -4.21 -15.69 -9.94
CA ILE A 512 -3.86 -14.30 -10.28
C ILE A 512 -4.76 -13.75 -11.38
N THR A 513 -5.11 -14.55 -12.39
CA THR A 513 -5.98 -14.10 -13.49
C THR A 513 -7.46 -14.13 -13.11
N GLY A 514 -7.84 -14.87 -12.05
CA GLY A 514 -9.24 -15.12 -11.70
C GLY A 514 -9.91 -16.20 -12.55
N ALA A 515 -9.19 -16.87 -13.44
CA ALA A 515 -9.72 -17.93 -14.31
C ALA A 515 -9.92 -19.27 -13.59
N HIS A 516 -9.25 -19.47 -12.45
CA HIS A 516 -9.28 -20.71 -11.67
C HIS A 516 -10.70 -21.16 -11.26
N GLY A 517 -11.61 -20.24 -10.89
CA GLY A 517 -12.96 -20.58 -10.47
C GLY A 517 -13.84 -21.11 -11.60
N ALA A 518 -13.74 -20.49 -12.78
CA ALA A 518 -14.39 -20.97 -14.00
C ALA A 518 -13.85 -22.36 -14.38
N LEU A 519 -12.53 -22.53 -14.34
CA LEU A 519 -11.89 -23.80 -14.64
C LEU A 519 -12.31 -24.92 -13.67
N ALA A 520 -12.35 -24.65 -12.35
CA ALA A 520 -12.85 -25.62 -11.38
C ALA A 520 -14.31 -25.99 -11.61
N THR A 521 -15.15 -25.03 -11.98
CA THR A 521 -16.56 -25.28 -12.30
C THR A 521 -16.68 -26.18 -13.53
N ILE A 522 -15.96 -25.88 -14.60
CA ILE A 522 -15.95 -26.67 -15.84
C ILE A 522 -15.51 -28.11 -15.53
N LEU A 523 -14.40 -28.27 -14.83
CA LEU A 523 -13.81 -29.58 -14.54
C LEU A 523 -14.63 -30.40 -13.52
N GLY A 524 -15.34 -29.72 -12.61
CA GLY A 524 -16.14 -30.34 -11.55
C GLY A 524 -17.61 -30.59 -11.88
N MET A 525 -18.17 -29.97 -12.93
CA MET A 525 -19.61 -30.09 -13.26
C MET A 525 -20.09 -31.52 -13.56
N PRO A 526 -19.39 -32.35 -14.36
CA PRO A 526 -19.82 -33.73 -14.58
C PRO A 526 -19.62 -34.64 -13.37
N ILE A 527 -18.71 -34.29 -12.43
CA ILE A 527 -18.49 -35.03 -11.18
C ILE A 527 -19.74 -35.04 -10.30
N GLN A 528 -20.64 -34.08 -10.47
CA GLN A 528 -21.90 -34.01 -9.72
C GLN A 528 -23.02 -34.87 -10.33
N LEU A 529 -22.82 -35.46 -11.51
CA LEU A 529 -23.88 -36.07 -12.32
C LEU A 529 -23.61 -37.55 -12.67
N ASP A 530 -22.38 -38.05 -12.53
CA ASP A 530 -21.96 -39.41 -12.91
C ASP A 530 -20.96 -39.99 -11.88
N PRO A 531 -21.13 -41.26 -11.43
CA PRO A 531 -20.15 -41.96 -10.57
C PRO A 531 -18.78 -42.19 -11.23
N ASP A 532 -18.65 -42.07 -12.56
CA ASP A 532 -17.38 -42.06 -13.29
C ASP A 532 -17.37 -40.87 -14.27
N PRO A 533 -17.18 -39.64 -13.79
CA PRO A 533 -17.53 -38.43 -14.52
C PRO A 533 -16.57 -38.14 -15.67
N TYR A 534 -17.16 -38.08 -16.86
CA TYR A 534 -16.47 -37.78 -18.10
C TYR A 534 -16.78 -36.35 -18.57
N ILE A 535 -15.74 -35.54 -18.81
CA ILE A 535 -15.83 -34.37 -19.70
C ILE A 535 -15.34 -34.82 -21.04
N GLN A 536 -16.20 -34.81 -22.05
CA GLN A 536 -15.76 -34.97 -23.43
C GLN A 536 -14.94 -36.27 -23.64
N GLY A 537 -15.33 -37.37 -22.97
CA GLY A 537 -14.64 -38.66 -23.03
C GLY A 537 -13.42 -38.84 -22.11
N LEU A 538 -13.16 -37.92 -21.15
CA LEU A 538 -12.06 -38.02 -20.18
C LEU A 538 -12.53 -38.15 -18.72
N LYS A 539 -11.99 -39.10 -17.94
CA LYS A 539 -12.17 -39.14 -16.47
C LYS A 539 -11.53 -37.89 -15.85
N THR A 540 -12.33 -36.95 -15.36
CA THR A 540 -11.85 -35.62 -14.94
C THR A 540 -11.45 -35.51 -13.47
N ILE A 541 -11.57 -36.61 -12.76
CA ILE A 541 -11.37 -36.73 -11.32
C ILE A 541 -9.91 -36.53 -10.89
N ASP A 542 -8.95 -37.04 -11.67
CA ASP A 542 -7.58 -37.21 -11.19
C ASP A 542 -6.85 -35.86 -11.06
N ILE A 543 -7.04 -34.94 -12.02
CA ILE A 543 -6.35 -33.63 -11.99
C ILE A 543 -6.89 -32.70 -10.90
N MET A 544 -8.10 -32.93 -10.40
CA MET A 544 -8.72 -32.13 -9.33
C MET A 544 -7.94 -32.18 -8.03
N ALA A 545 -7.19 -33.26 -7.78
CA ALA A 545 -6.26 -33.32 -6.66
C ALA A 545 -5.22 -32.19 -6.69
N GLY A 546 -4.87 -31.68 -7.87
CA GLY A 546 -3.89 -30.62 -8.04
C GLY A 546 -4.36 -29.24 -7.58
N ILE A 547 -5.69 -28.98 -7.43
CA ILE A 547 -6.21 -27.71 -6.89
C ILE A 547 -5.64 -27.49 -5.49
N THR A 548 -5.87 -28.46 -4.61
CA THR A 548 -5.50 -28.35 -3.19
C THR A 548 -3.98 -28.37 -3.00
N ILE A 549 -3.28 -29.18 -3.79
CA ILE A 549 -1.81 -29.21 -3.82
C ILE A 549 -1.26 -27.83 -4.23
N GLY A 550 -1.88 -27.19 -5.23
CA GLY A 550 -1.57 -25.82 -5.65
C GLY A 550 -1.79 -24.78 -4.55
N VAL A 551 -2.89 -24.89 -3.80
CA VAL A 551 -3.20 -24.06 -2.62
C VAL A 551 -2.15 -24.21 -1.53
N LEU A 552 -1.84 -25.45 -1.14
CA LEU A 552 -0.89 -25.74 -0.09
C LEU A 552 0.55 -25.35 -0.45
N GLY A 553 0.88 -25.33 -1.74
CA GLY A 553 2.14 -24.73 -2.24
C GLY A 553 2.34 -23.30 -1.77
N GLN A 554 1.31 -22.44 -1.90
CA GLN A 554 1.40 -21.04 -1.46
C GLN A 554 1.47 -20.91 0.06
N VAL A 555 0.76 -21.79 0.77
CA VAL A 555 0.83 -21.87 2.25
C VAL A 555 2.24 -22.25 2.68
N GLY A 556 2.85 -23.27 2.07
CA GLY A 556 4.21 -23.69 2.33
C GLY A 556 5.24 -22.58 2.10
N ALA A 557 5.17 -21.88 0.96
CA ALA A 557 6.08 -20.76 0.71
C ALA A 557 5.90 -19.62 1.73
N SER A 558 4.66 -19.38 2.17
CA SER A 558 4.35 -18.35 3.17
C SER A 558 4.89 -18.72 4.55
N ILE A 559 4.77 -19.99 4.96
CA ILE A 559 5.37 -20.52 6.19
C ILE A 559 6.91 -20.41 6.10
N GLY A 560 7.50 -20.81 4.97
CA GLY A 560 8.94 -20.64 4.75
C GLY A 560 9.39 -19.19 4.87
N PHE A 561 8.60 -18.26 4.33
CA PHE A 561 8.93 -16.83 4.38
C PHE A 561 8.78 -16.26 5.80
N LEU A 562 7.85 -16.79 6.60
CA LEU A 562 7.64 -16.41 8.01
C LEU A 562 8.90 -16.63 8.84
N PHE A 563 9.67 -17.68 8.57
CA PHE A 563 10.95 -17.96 9.25
C PHE A 563 12.08 -17.01 8.86
N ILE A 564 11.99 -16.37 7.68
CA ILE A 564 13.04 -15.47 7.16
C ILE A 564 12.76 -14.02 7.51
N THR A 565 11.50 -13.59 7.41
CA THR A 565 11.15 -12.16 7.47
C THR A 565 11.35 -11.59 8.86
N LYS A 566 11.92 -10.38 8.92
CA LYS A 566 12.03 -9.58 10.14
C LYS A 566 11.01 -8.45 10.21
N ASN A 567 10.40 -8.10 9.08
CA ASN A 567 9.39 -7.04 9.01
C ASN A 567 8.08 -7.46 9.71
N ALA A 568 7.69 -6.72 10.75
CA ALA A 568 6.52 -7.05 11.57
C ALA A 568 5.20 -6.91 10.81
N THR A 569 5.11 -6.02 9.81
CA THR A 569 3.92 -5.89 8.94
C THR A 569 3.76 -7.10 8.04
N ILE A 570 4.85 -7.61 7.45
CA ILE A 570 4.79 -8.83 6.63
C ILE A 570 4.40 -10.03 7.51
N LYS A 571 4.96 -10.14 8.73
CA LYS A 571 4.56 -11.18 9.69
C LYS A 571 3.07 -11.14 10.00
N GLN A 572 2.50 -9.95 10.21
CA GLN A 572 1.07 -9.82 10.47
C GLN A 572 0.21 -10.33 9.31
N ILE A 573 0.58 -9.99 8.07
CA ILE A 573 -0.10 -10.50 6.86
C ILE A 573 0.00 -12.03 6.80
N LEU A 574 1.18 -12.59 7.09
CA LEU A 574 1.38 -14.05 7.11
C LEU A 574 0.59 -14.74 8.21
N TYR A 575 0.57 -14.20 9.43
CA TYR A 575 -0.19 -14.77 10.54
C TYR A 575 -1.71 -14.79 10.27
N ALA A 576 -2.24 -13.78 9.59
CA ALA A 576 -3.64 -13.76 9.18
C ALA A 576 -3.90 -14.65 7.95
N GLY A 577 -3.00 -14.63 6.97
CA GLY A 577 -3.19 -15.30 5.68
C GLY A 577 -2.93 -16.81 5.69
N ILE A 578 -2.00 -17.31 6.51
CA ILE A 578 -1.65 -18.75 6.55
C ILE A 578 -2.87 -19.61 6.96
N PRO A 579 -3.59 -19.30 8.05
CA PRO A 579 -4.82 -20.02 8.39
C PRO A 579 -5.84 -19.98 7.25
N ALA A 580 -6.11 -18.80 6.67
CA ALA A 580 -7.03 -18.66 5.53
C ALA A 580 -6.60 -19.50 4.31
N GLY A 581 -5.30 -19.57 4.04
CA GLY A 581 -4.72 -20.39 2.97
C GLY A 581 -4.94 -21.88 3.16
N PHE A 582 -4.85 -22.39 4.38
CA PHE A 582 -5.20 -23.78 4.68
C PHE A 582 -6.68 -24.08 4.39
N PHE A 583 -7.54 -23.08 4.34
CA PHE A 583 -8.96 -23.22 4.01
C PHE A 583 -9.28 -22.90 2.54
N GLY A 584 -8.28 -22.80 1.67
CA GLY A 584 -8.49 -22.59 0.23
C GLY A 584 -8.33 -21.15 -0.24
N ILE A 585 -8.18 -20.19 0.67
CA ILE A 585 -8.08 -18.75 0.34
C ILE A 585 -6.63 -18.31 0.34
N THR A 586 -6.07 -18.19 -0.86
CA THR A 586 -4.63 -17.91 -1.04
C THR A 586 -4.34 -16.46 -1.43
N GLU A 587 -5.36 -15.67 -1.74
CA GLU A 587 -5.26 -14.28 -2.19
C GLU A 587 -4.49 -13.37 -1.21
N PRO A 588 -4.71 -13.43 0.13
CA PRO A 588 -3.94 -12.63 1.07
C PRO A 588 -2.44 -12.98 1.05
N LEU A 589 -2.10 -14.26 0.83
CA LEU A 589 -0.72 -14.75 0.79
C LEU A 589 -0.04 -14.39 -0.53
N ILE A 590 -0.73 -14.62 -1.65
CA ILE A 590 -0.23 -14.31 -2.99
C ILE A 590 0.01 -12.82 -3.11
N PHE A 591 -1.01 -12.00 -2.90
CA PHE A 591 -0.92 -10.56 -3.16
C PHE A 591 -0.21 -9.81 -2.04
N GLY A 592 -0.28 -10.30 -0.80
CA GLY A 592 0.38 -9.68 0.35
C GLY A 592 1.88 -9.95 0.40
N VAL A 593 2.33 -11.17 0.05
CA VAL A 593 3.72 -11.59 0.31
C VAL A 593 4.37 -12.28 -0.90
N ASN A 594 3.79 -13.39 -1.38
CA ASN A 594 4.50 -14.28 -2.30
C ASN A 594 4.75 -13.66 -3.68
N LEU A 595 3.74 -13.02 -4.28
CA LEU A 595 3.83 -12.38 -5.59
C LEU A 595 4.69 -11.11 -5.58
N PRO A 596 4.57 -10.18 -4.58
CA PRO A 596 5.49 -9.05 -4.46
C PRO A 596 6.96 -9.44 -4.39
N LYS A 597 7.27 -10.58 -3.77
CA LYS A 597 8.64 -11.10 -3.63
C LYS A 597 9.06 -12.02 -4.78
N VAL A 598 8.14 -12.41 -5.67
CA VAL A 598 8.30 -13.24 -6.89
C VAL A 598 8.85 -14.65 -6.64
N LYS A 599 10.02 -14.78 -5.99
CA LYS A 599 10.64 -16.06 -5.68
C LYS A 599 9.76 -16.96 -4.81
N PRO A 600 9.18 -16.50 -3.69
CA PRO A 600 8.31 -17.36 -2.89
C PRO A 600 7.11 -17.87 -3.68
N PHE A 601 6.52 -17.04 -4.54
CA PHE A 601 5.44 -17.48 -5.44
C PHE A 601 5.88 -18.58 -6.41
N LEU A 602 7.07 -18.45 -7.02
CA LEU A 602 7.58 -19.49 -7.93
C LEU A 602 7.92 -20.79 -7.18
N TYR A 603 8.54 -20.68 -6.00
CA TYR A 603 8.85 -21.84 -5.16
C TYR A 603 7.59 -22.58 -4.69
N ALA A 604 6.52 -21.85 -4.37
CA ALA A 604 5.21 -22.42 -4.13
C ALA A 604 4.70 -23.23 -5.32
N CYS A 605 4.72 -22.64 -6.54
CA CYS A 605 4.25 -23.32 -7.74
C CYS A 605 5.10 -24.57 -8.04
N THR A 606 6.43 -24.49 -7.90
CA THR A 606 7.31 -25.65 -8.12
C THR A 606 7.07 -26.75 -7.10
N GLY A 607 6.90 -26.42 -5.82
CA GLY A 607 6.64 -27.43 -4.80
C GLY A 607 5.27 -28.08 -4.93
N ALA A 608 4.26 -27.30 -5.31
CA ALA A 608 2.96 -27.84 -5.70
C ALA A 608 3.06 -28.76 -6.91
N GLY A 609 3.85 -28.38 -7.93
CA GLY A 609 4.06 -29.21 -9.11
C GLY A 609 4.70 -30.55 -8.76
N VAL A 610 5.78 -30.55 -7.98
CA VAL A 610 6.45 -31.78 -7.53
C VAL A 610 5.51 -32.62 -6.65
N GLY A 611 4.78 -31.99 -5.72
CA GLY A 611 3.79 -32.68 -4.89
C GLY A 611 2.67 -33.32 -5.72
N GLY A 612 2.24 -32.65 -6.79
CA GLY A 612 1.24 -33.17 -7.72
C GLY A 612 1.74 -34.36 -8.53
N VAL A 613 2.98 -34.31 -9.03
CA VAL A 613 3.60 -35.45 -9.73
C VAL A 613 3.66 -36.67 -8.82
N VAL A 614 4.16 -36.50 -7.60
CA VAL A 614 4.30 -37.62 -6.64
C VAL A 614 2.93 -38.17 -6.24
N ALA A 615 1.96 -37.30 -5.96
CA ALA A 615 0.58 -37.74 -5.66
C ALA A 615 -0.01 -38.54 -6.83
N GLY A 616 0.15 -38.06 -8.07
CA GLY A 616 -0.35 -38.76 -9.25
C GLY A 616 0.36 -40.09 -9.53
N LEU A 617 1.67 -40.18 -9.30
CA LEU A 617 2.41 -41.45 -9.38
C LEU A 617 1.91 -42.49 -8.36
N MET A 618 1.51 -42.03 -7.18
CA MET A 618 0.92 -42.89 -6.14
C MET A 618 -0.56 -43.19 -6.39
N GLY A 619 -1.15 -42.70 -7.48
CA GLY A 619 -2.55 -42.93 -7.85
C GLY A 619 -3.54 -42.05 -7.10
N ALA A 620 -3.20 -40.80 -6.78
CA ALA A 620 -4.13 -39.84 -6.21
C ALA A 620 -5.28 -39.53 -7.18
N LYS A 621 -6.50 -39.69 -6.67
CA LYS A 621 -7.77 -39.47 -7.36
C LYS A 621 -8.76 -38.82 -6.40
N TYR A 622 -9.54 -37.86 -6.86
CA TYR A 622 -10.72 -37.46 -6.10
C TYR A 622 -11.87 -38.46 -6.35
N TYR A 623 -12.96 -38.36 -5.62
CA TYR A 623 -14.17 -39.17 -5.81
C TYR A 623 -15.42 -38.30 -5.58
N SER A 624 -15.22 -37.07 -5.11
CA SER A 624 -16.21 -36.03 -4.90
C SER A 624 -15.52 -34.68 -5.12
N VAL A 625 -16.29 -33.61 -5.31
CA VAL A 625 -15.77 -32.22 -5.35
C VAL A 625 -16.56 -31.28 -4.43
N ASN A 626 -17.35 -31.84 -3.51
CA ASN A 626 -18.33 -31.09 -2.73
C ASN A 626 -17.76 -30.49 -1.43
N THR A 627 -16.53 -30.85 -1.04
CA THR A 627 -16.01 -30.54 0.30
C THR A 627 -14.70 -29.74 0.23
N GLY A 628 -14.58 -28.70 1.06
CA GLY A 628 -13.30 -28.07 1.42
C GLY A 628 -12.80 -26.90 0.56
N MET A 629 -13.51 -26.48 -0.49
CA MET A 629 -13.22 -25.29 -1.32
C MET A 629 -11.76 -25.19 -1.82
N GLY A 630 -11.11 -26.33 -2.09
CA GLY A 630 -9.70 -26.39 -2.51
C GLY A 630 -8.68 -26.19 -1.37
N GLY A 631 -9.11 -26.10 -0.11
CA GLY A 631 -8.27 -26.09 1.09
C GLY A 631 -7.94 -27.49 1.60
N LEU A 632 -7.28 -27.58 2.76
CA LEU A 632 -6.82 -28.82 3.40
C LEU A 632 -7.92 -29.89 3.52
N PHE A 633 -9.15 -29.49 3.84
CA PHE A 633 -10.30 -30.40 3.96
C PHE A 633 -10.76 -30.98 2.62
N SER A 634 -10.27 -30.47 1.50
CA SER A 634 -10.50 -31.10 0.19
C SER A 634 -9.78 -32.43 0.04
N VAL A 635 -8.88 -32.80 0.98
CA VAL A 635 -8.33 -34.15 1.06
C VAL A 635 -9.41 -35.21 1.22
N LEU A 636 -10.56 -34.86 1.81
CA LEU A 636 -11.71 -35.74 2.01
C LEU A 636 -12.34 -36.17 0.68
N ASN A 637 -12.15 -35.36 -0.36
CA ASN A 637 -12.55 -35.72 -1.71
C ASN A 637 -11.75 -36.91 -2.25
N ALA A 638 -10.60 -37.25 -1.68
CA ALA A 638 -9.79 -38.41 -2.08
C ALA A 638 -10.17 -39.72 -1.36
N ASN A 639 -11.20 -39.72 -0.51
CA ASN A 639 -11.72 -40.94 0.11
C ASN A 639 -12.42 -41.81 -0.94
N GLY A 640 -11.89 -43.02 -1.14
CA GLY A 640 -12.43 -43.96 -2.11
C GLY A 640 -13.77 -44.57 -1.68
N PRO A 641 -14.54 -45.12 -2.64
CA PRO A 641 -15.72 -45.92 -2.35
C PRO A 641 -15.37 -47.06 -1.39
N ASN A 642 -16.28 -47.40 -0.47
CA ASN A 642 -16.11 -48.49 0.49
C ASN A 642 -14.91 -48.35 1.46
N GLY A 643 -14.36 -47.14 1.64
CA GLY A 643 -13.28 -46.88 2.60
C GLY A 643 -11.87 -47.13 2.06
N ASP A 644 -11.66 -47.18 0.75
CA ASP A 644 -10.31 -47.24 0.18
C ASP A 644 -9.52 -45.96 0.47
N THR A 645 -8.40 -46.12 1.19
CA THR A 645 -7.53 -45.03 1.65
C THR A 645 -6.31 -44.81 0.77
N LYS A 646 -6.08 -45.63 -0.28
CA LYS A 646 -4.88 -45.50 -1.13
C LYS A 646 -4.75 -44.11 -1.75
N SER A 647 -5.85 -43.61 -2.31
CA SER A 647 -5.88 -42.27 -2.90
C SER A 647 -5.74 -41.15 -1.85
N LEU A 648 -6.33 -41.34 -0.67
CA LEU A 648 -6.18 -40.44 0.46
C LEU A 648 -4.72 -40.30 0.87
N ILE A 649 -4.00 -41.43 1.01
CA ILE A 649 -2.58 -41.47 1.36
C ILE A 649 -1.74 -40.81 0.27
N ALA A 650 -1.99 -41.12 -1.00
CA ALA A 650 -1.30 -40.51 -2.14
C ALA A 650 -1.46 -38.98 -2.15
N THR A 651 -2.68 -38.49 -1.88
CA THR A 651 -2.98 -37.05 -1.80
C THR A 651 -2.28 -36.39 -0.61
N LEU A 652 -2.28 -37.05 0.56
CA LEU A 652 -1.60 -36.55 1.77
C LEU A 652 -0.09 -36.45 1.58
N VAL A 653 0.54 -37.42 0.91
CA VAL A 653 1.97 -37.34 0.56
C VAL A 653 2.23 -36.13 -0.35
N GLY A 654 1.37 -35.92 -1.36
CA GLY A 654 1.40 -34.72 -2.18
C GLY A 654 1.32 -33.43 -1.39
N PHE A 655 0.46 -33.37 -0.35
CA PHE A 655 0.31 -32.20 0.52
C PHE A 655 1.56 -31.94 1.33
N VAL A 656 2.14 -32.98 1.93
CA VAL A 656 3.39 -32.87 2.71
C VAL A 656 4.51 -32.32 1.84
N ILE A 657 4.64 -32.79 0.60
CA ILE A 657 5.65 -32.29 -0.35
C ILE A 657 5.34 -30.85 -0.77
N ALA A 658 4.08 -30.55 -1.08
CA ALA A 658 3.66 -29.21 -1.50
C ALA A 658 3.82 -28.16 -0.39
N VAL A 659 3.76 -28.54 0.89
CA VAL A 659 4.09 -27.64 2.00
C VAL A 659 5.59 -27.62 2.27
N GLY A 660 6.21 -28.79 2.41
CA GLY A 660 7.60 -28.95 2.85
C GLY A 660 8.62 -28.42 1.83
N LEU A 661 8.47 -28.74 0.55
CA LEU A 661 9.44 -28.34 -0.46
C LEU A 661 9.48 -26.81 -0.64
N PRO A 662 8.36 -26.07 -0.74
CA PRO A 662 8.39 -24.61 -0.74
C PRO A 662 8.96 -24.00 0.53
N ILE A 663 8.71 -24.58 1.72
CA ILE A 663 9.34 -24.12 2.97
C ILE A 663 10.86 -24.16 2.84
N LEU A 664 11.40 -25.30 2.41
CA LEU A 664 12.84 -25.49 2.23
C LEU A 664 13.40 -24.53 1.16
N LEU A 665 12.77 -24.47 -0.01
CA LEU A 665 13.20 -23.60 -1.10
C LEU A 665 13.21 -22.13 -0.70
N VAL A 666 12.21 -21.69 0.05
CA VAL A 666 12.14 -20.33 0.56
C VAL A 666 13.24 -20.10 1.60
N ILE A 667 13.38 -20.95 2.62
CA ILE A 667 14.41 -20.81 3.68
C ILE A 667 15.82 -20.73 3.10
N PHE A 668 16.15 -21.57 2.11
CA PHE A 668 17.51 -21.63 1.56
C PHE A 668 17.78 -20.60 0.46
N PHE A 669 16.80 -20.26 -0.38
CA PHE A 669 17.05 -19.47 -1.60
C PHE A 669 16.30 -18.13 -1.69
N ALA A 670 15.24 -17.93 -0.90
CA ALA A 670 14.59 -16.64 -0.83
C ALA A 670 15.37 -15.70 0.09
N LYS A 671 15.32 -14.41 -0.25
CA LYS A 671 15.88 -13.34 0.58
C LYS A 671 14.78 -12.30 0.76
N GLU A 672 14.64 -11.78 1.97
CA GLU A 672 13.64 -10.74 2.27
C GLU A 672 13.90 -9.47 1.44
N ARG A 673 15.17 -9.07 1.34
CA ARG A 673 15.65 -7.98 0.50
C ARG A 673 17.01 -8.34 -0.12
N THR A 674 17.39 -7.60 -1.16
CA THR A 674 18.77 -7.63 -1.67
C THR A 674 19.67 -6.87 -0.71
N SER A 675 20.79 -7.47 -0.29
CA SER A 675 21.79 -6.74 0.51
C SER A 675 22.45 -5.65 -0.33
N GLU A 676 22.92 -4.59 0.32
CA GLU A 676 23.58 -3.45 -0.30
C GLU A 676 24.78 -3.92 -1.14
N LYS A 677 25.61 -4.81 -0.58
CA LYS A 677 26.75 -5.44 -1.27
C LYS A 677 26.35 -6.08 -2.59
N PHE A 678 25.36 -6.97 -2.56
CA PHE A 678 24.92 -7.69 -3.75
C PHE A 678 24.18 -6.76 -4.73
N GLY A 679 23.39 -5.82 -4.22
CA GLY A 679 22.65 -4.85 -5.01
C GLY A 679 23.57 -3.91 -5.78
N VAL A 680 24.64 -3.40 -5.15
CA VAL A 680 25.65 -2.55 -5.80
C VAL A 680 26.44 -3.33 -6.85
N GLN A 681 26.80 -4.59 -6.57
CA GLN A 681 27.41 -5.47 -7.57
C GLN A 681 26.50 -5.70 -8.78
N GLN A 682 25.20 -5.93 -8.55
CA GLN A 682 24.22 -6.10 -9.62
C GLN A 682 24.00 -4.80 -10.42
N ALA A 683 24.00 -3.65 -9.74
CA ALA A 683 23.92 -2.34 -10.37
C ALA A 683 25.14 -2.10 -11.27
N SER A 684 26.36 -2.42 -10.79
CA SER A 684 27.59 -2.36 -11.61
C SER A 684 27.56 -3.30 -12.82
N LYS A 685 27.08 -4.54 -12.67
CA LYS A 685 26.89 -5.43 -13.84
C LYS A 685 25.89 -4.84 -14.85
N SER A 686 24.87 -4.14 -14.38
CA SER A 686 23.90 -3.47 -15.24
C SER A 686 24.50 -2.25 -15.95
N LEU A 687 25.37 -1.50 -15.27
CA LEU A 687 26.13 -0.39 -15.84
C LEU A 687 27.02 -0.88 -16.98
N ASN A 688 27.79 -1.95 -16.76
CA ASN A 688 28.65 -2.51 -17.81
C ASN A 688 27.84 -3.00 -19.02
N ARG A 689 26.69 -3.64 -18.81
CA ARG A 689 25.78 -4.02 -19.91
C ARG A 689 25.25 -2.81 -20.67
N PHE A 690 24.96 -1.71 -19.97
CA PHE A 690 24.48 -0.47 -20.58
C PHE A 690 25.56 0.16 -21.46
N LEU A 691 26.79 0.25 -20.95
CA LEU A 691 27.96 0.75 -21.70
C LEU A 691 28.25 -0.11 -22.94
N ASN A 692 28.26 -1.44 -22.79
CA ASN A 692 28.45 -2.36 -23.91
C ASN A 692 27.36 -2.22 -24.98
N ASN A 693 26.10 -2.04 -24.59
CA ASN A 693 25.01 -1.87 -25.56
C ASN A 693 25.12 -0.54 -26.34
N LYS A 694 25.69 0.50 -25.72
CA LYS A 694 25.95 1.79 -26.37
C LYS A 694 27.31 1.83 -27.10
N ASN A 695 28.08 0.73 -27.11
CA ASN A 695 29.45 0.66 -27.65
C ASN A 695 30.38 1.73 -27.05
N VAL A 696 30.23 2.05 -25.76
CA VAL A 696 31.08 3.01 -25.04
C VAL A 696 31.94 2.27 -24.02
N GLU A 697 33.25 2.51 -24.02
CA GLU A 697 34.14 1.96 -23.00
C GLU A 697 34.04 2.73 -21.69
N MET A 698 34.25 2.03 -20.57
CA MET A 698 34.22 2.63 -19.25
C MET A 698 35.53 3.37 -18.97
N ASN A 699 35.48 4.68 -18.76
CA ASN A 699 36.66 5.45 -18.42
C ASN A 699 37.13 5.19 -16.97
N ALA A 700 38.41 5.45 -16.68
CA ALA A 700 39.02 5.21 -15.38
C ALA A 700 38.32 5.98 -14.24
N SER A 701 37.82 7.19 -14.52
CA SER A 701 37.13 8.03 -13.54
C SER A 701 35.76 7.48 -13.12
N LEU A 702 35.03 6.82 -14.03
CA LEU A 702 33.77 6.14 -13.72
C LEU A 702 34.02 4.81 -13.03
N GLN A 703 35.03 4.06 -13.48
CA GLN A 703 35.44 2.79 -12.87
C GLN A 703 35.80 2.98 -11.38
N GLN A 704 36.56 4.03 -11.06
CA GLN A 704 36.97 4.35 -9.70
C GLN A 704 35.75 4.56 -8.77
N GLU A 705 34.76 5.36 -9.17
CA GLU A 705 33.56 5.64 -8.35
C GLU A 705 32.74 4.36 -8.07
N VAL A 706 32.65 3.50 -9.09
CA VAL A 706 31.94 2.23 -8.99
C VAL A 706 32.68 1.27 -8.04
N ASP A 707 34.01 1.20 -8.14
CA ASP A 707 34.81 0.31 -7.31
C ASP A 707 34.94 0.79 -5.87
N GLU A 708 34.95 2.11 -5.64
CA GLU A 708 34.83 2.69 -4.29
C GLU A 708 33.54 2.24 -3.61
N LEU A 709 32.39 2.34 -4.30
CA LEU A 709 31.11 1.87 -3.74
C LEU A 709 31.11 0.35 -3.50
N LYS A 710 31.67 -0.45 -4.42
CA LYS A 710 31.78 -1.90 -4.23
C LYS A 710 32.64 -2.25 -3.03
N THR A 711 33.78 -1.59 -2.88
CA THR A 711 34.73 -1.85 -1.79
C THR A 711 34.11 -1.45 -0.46
N PHE A 712 33.45 -0.28 -0.42
CA PHE A 712 32.72 0.22 0.75
C PHE A 712 31.68 -0.78 1.25
N TYR A 713 30.78 -1.26 0.38
CA TYR A 713 29.76 -2.24 0.78
C TYR A 713 30.29 -3.69 0.86
N SER A 714 31.54 -3.94 0.47
CA SER A 714 32.20 -5.22 0.71
C SER A 714 32.87 -5.29 2.07
N ASN A 715 33.09 -4.14 2.73
CA ASN A 715 33.60 -4.07 4.10
C ASN A 715 32.60 -4.71 5.07
N LYS A 716 33.09 -5.69 5.84
CA LYS A 716 32.30 -6.44 6.81
C LYS A 716 31.71 -5.53 7.89
N GLU A 717 32.47 -4.55 8.38
CA GLU A 717 32.04 -3.62 9.42
C GLU A 717 30.81 -2.81 9.00
N VAL A 718 30.84 -2.25 7.78
CA VAL A 718 29.71 -1.51 7.19
C VAL A 718 28.48 -2.43 7.09
N THR A 719 28.66 -3.65 6.59
CA THR A 719 27.52 -4.58 6.45
C THR A 719 26.95 -5.03 7.80
N ASP A 720 27.78 -5.16 8.83
CA ASP A 720 27.33 -5.58 10.16
C ASP A 720 26.62 -4.44 10.90
N LYS A 721 27.06 -3.18 10.71
CA LYS A 721 26.32 -1.98 11.17
C LYS A 721 24.93 -1.89 10.54
N ILE A 722 24.82 -2.07 9.23
CA ILE A 722 23.52 -2.06 8.53
C ILE A 722 22.60 -3.20 9.01
N LYS A 723 23.15 -4.40 9.27
CA LYS A 723 22.37 -5.51 9.84
C LYS A 723 21.90 -5.23 11.26
N LEU A 724 22.72 -4.56 12.08
CA LEU A 724 22.37 -4.16 13.43
C LEU A 724 21.24 -3.13 13.41
N PHE A 725 21.36 -2.11 12.55
CA PHE A 725 20.30 -1.13 12.29
C PHE A 725 18.99 -1.81 11.87
N GLU A 726 19.04 -2.73 10.91
CA GLU A 726 17.86 -3.49 10.47
C GLU A 726 17.23 -4.33 11.60
N LYS A 727 18.05 -4.94 12.47
CA LYS A 727 17.57 -5.71 13.63
C LYS A 727 16.85 -4.80 14.64
N ASN A 728 17.40 -3.63 14.91
CA ASN A 728 16.80 -2.65 15.82
C ASN A 728 15.49 -2.09 15.25
N MET A 729 15.46 -1.78 13.96
CA MET A 729 14.25 -1.35 13.24
C MET A 729 13.13 -2.39 13.32
N ALA A 730 13.45 -3.68 13.13
CA ALA A 730 12.49 -4.76 13.32
C ALA A 730 11.93 -4.81 14.75
N LYS A 731 12.77 -4.59 15.77
CA LYS A 731 12.36 -4.56 17.19
C LYS A 731 11.43 -3.39 17.47
N ILE A 732 11.78 -2.18 17.00
CA ILE A 732 10.97 -0.96 17.11
C ILE A 732 9.58 -1.20 16.50
N GLN A 733 9.52 -1.67 15.25
CA GLN A 733 8.27 -1.94 14.56
C GLN A 733 7.42 -3.00 15.29
N THR A 734 8.06 -4.02 15.88
CA THR A 734 7.36 -5.05 16.66
C THR A 734 6.74 -4.47 17.93
N LEU A 735 7.45 -3.59 18.64
CA LEU A 735 6.93 -2.92 19.84
C LEU A 735 5.77 -1.98 19.49
N GLN A 736 5.91 -1.18 18.43
CA GLN A 736 4.84 -0.32 17.90
C GLN A 736 3.59 -1.15 17.59
N ASN A 737 3.72 -2.23 16.81
CA ASN A 737 2.57 -3.08 16.47
C ASN A 737 1.88 -3.69 17.71
N LYS A 738 2.64 -4.03 18.77
CA LYS A 738 2.07 -4.53 20.02
C LYS A 738 1.28 -3.45 20.77
N ILE A 739 1.82 -2.24 20.84
CA ILE A 739 1.13 -1.08 21.44
C ILE A 739 -0.16 -0.82 20.69
N SER A 740 -0.09 -0.67 19.37
CA SER A 740 -1.24 -0.38 18.52
C SER A 740 -2.32 -1.47 18.59
N ALA A 741 -1.94 -2.74 18.79
CA ALA A 741 -2.89 -3.83 18.98
C ALA A 741 -3.62 -3.77 20.34
N LEU A 742 -2.94 -3.34 21.41
CA LEU A 742 -3.55 -3.14 22.72
C LEU A 742 -4.45 -1.89 22.73
N GLU A 743 -4.00 -0.79 22.12
CA GLU A 743 -4.81 0.42 21.92
C GLU A 743 -6.11 0.11 21.17
N SER A 744 -6.03 -0.70 20.10
CA SER A 744 -7.21 -1.11 19.32
C SER A 744 -8.20 -1.93 20.17
N LYS A 745 -7.69 -2.81 21.04
CA LYS A 745 -8.54 -3.60 21.96
C LYS A 745 -9.20 -2.72 23.03
N ASP A 746 -8.49 -1.72 23.55
CA ASP A 746 -9.07 -0.78 24.51
C ASP A 746 -10.12 0.12 23.85
N LEU A 747 -9.91 0.52 22.60
CA LEU A 747 -10.92 1.24 21.82
C LEU A 747 -12.17 0.40 21.56
N GLU A 748 -12.03 -0.85 21.12
CA GLU A 748 -13.15 -1.75 20.87
C GLU A 748 -13.97 -2.01 22.15
N ARG A 749 -13.29 -2.17 23.29
CA ARG A 749 -13.93 -2.25 24.61
C ARG A 749 -14.70 -0.97 24.93
N LYS A 750 -14.07 0.19 24.76
CA LYS A 750 -14.67 1.51 24.99
C LYS A 750 -15.93 1.68 24.12
N GLU A 751 -15.85 1.40 22.82
CA GLU A 751 -16.99 1.44 21.89
C GLU A 751 -18.14 0.49 22.31
N THR A 752 -17.82 -0.71 22.75
CA THR A 752 -18.81 -1.67 23.26
C THR A 752 -19.53 -1.12 24.49
N LEU A 753 -18.78 -0.53 25.42
CA LEU A 753 -19.34 0.12 26.60
C LEU A 753 -20.15 1.37 26.25
N ALA A 754 -19.75 2.16 25.25
CA ALA A 754 -20.56 3.28 24.74
C ALA A 754 -21.86 2.80 24.08
N LYS A 755 -21.84 1.71 23.32
CA LYS A 755 -23.09 1.10 22.79
C LYS A 755 -24.01 0.67 23.93
N HIS A 756 -23.45 0.11 25.00
CA HIS A 756 -24.22 -0.22 26.21
C HIS A 756 -24.75 1.03 26.91
N PHE A 757 -23.96 2.09 27.01
CA PHE A 757 -24.37 3.38 27.55
C PHE A 757 -25.55 3.96 26.75
N SER A 758 -25.46 4.01 25.42
CA SER A 758 -26.55 4.49 24.56
C SER A 758 -27.83 3.66 24.69
N ARG A 759 -27.71 2.33 24.82
CA ARG A 759 -28.86 1.42 25.07
C ARG A 759 -29.50 1.61 26.44
N GLN A 760 -28.73 1.96 27.47
CA GLN A 760 -29.27 2.28 28.79
C GLN A 760 -29.84 3.70 28.82
N GLN A 761 -29.23 4.63 28.09
CA GLN A 761 -29.68 6.00 27.95
C GLN A 761 -31.02 6.07 27.22
N SER A 762 -31.28 5.23 26.22
CA SER A 762 -32.58 5.18 25.55
C SER A 762 -33.72 4.80 26.50
N LYS A 763 -33.43 3.99 27.54
CA LYS A 763 -34.42 3.60 28.56
C LYS A 763 -34.81 4.73 29.51
N LEU A 764 -33.98 5.79 29.64
CA LEU A 764 -34.39 7.01 30.37
C LEU A 764 -35.60 7.69 29.72
N LYS A 765 -35.81 7.51 28.41
CA LYS A 765 -36.97 8.07 27.70
C LYS A 765 -38.29 7.35 28.05
N GLU A 766 -38.21 6.12 28.57
CA GLU A 766 -39.38 5.31 28.96
C GLU A 766 -39.84 5.56 30.42
N GLN A 767 -39.20 6.49 31.14
CA GLN A 767 -39.56 6.98 32.49
C GLN A 767 -39.78 5.91 33.59
N LYS A 768 -39.24 4.69 33.46
CA LYS A 768 -39.27 3.66 34.52
C LYS A 768 -37.89 3.46 35.14
N ASN A 769 -37.81 3.45 36.48
CA ASN A 769 -36.59 3.16 37.27
C ASN A 769 -35.39 4.09 36.99
N VAL A 770 -35.61 5.41 37.00
CA VAL A 770 -34.60 6.44 36.68
C VAL A 770 -33.34 6.31 37.53
N ASP A 771 -33.45 6.13 38.85
CA ASP A 771 -32.28 6.07 39.74
C ASP A 771 -31.40 4.84 39.47
N GLN A 772 -32.02 3.68 39.21
CA GLN A 772 -31.29 2.47 38.85
C GLN A 772 -30.60 2.59 37.48
N ILE A 773 -31.23 3.28 36.53
CA ILE A 773 -30.65 3.52 35.21
C ILE A 773 -29.47 4.50 35.32
N MET A 774 -29.61 5.57 36.12
CA MET A 774 -28.53 6.53 36.38
C MET A 774 -27.32 5.88 37.05
N ALA A 775 -27.52 5.00 38.04
CA ALA A 775 -26.44 4.23 38.67
C ALA A 775 -25.73 3.28 37.67
N LYS A 776 -26.48 2.68 36.74
CA LYS A 776 -25.90 1.84 35.67
C LYS A 776 -25.10 2.65 34.66
N LEU A 777 -25.59 3.84 34.29
CA LEU A 777 -24.90 4.75 33.38
C LEU A 777 -23.60 5.27 34.00
N ASP A 778 -23.62 5.65 35.27
CA ASP A 778 -22.42 6.07 36.00
C ASP A 778 -21.38 4.94 36.08
N LYS A 779 -21.82 3.72 36.39
CA LYS A 779 -20.95 2.53 36.37
C LYS A 779 -20.33 2.28 34.99
N LEU A 780 -21.08 2.47 33.90
CA LEU A 780 -20.57 2.32 32.54
C LEU A 780 -19.53 3.41 32.20
N VAL A 781 -19.78 4.67 32.59
CA VAL A 781 -18.82 5.76 32.43
C VAL A 781 -17.53 5.48 33.20
N ASN A 782 -17.63 4.99 34.44
CA ASN A 782 -16.47 4.58 35.23
C ASN A 782 -15.70 3.42 34.58
N GLN A 783 -16.41 2.42 34.04
CA GLN A 783 -15.76 1.32 33.31
C GLN A 783 -15.07 1.75 32.01
N ILE A 784 -15.61 2.76 31.33
CA ILE A 784 -15.03 3.37 30.13
C ILE A 784 -13.74 4.13 30.47
N ASN A 785 -13.76 4.83 31.61
CA ASN A 785 -12.63 5.63 32.09
C ASN A 785 -11.49 4.77 32.65
N ILE A 786 -11.75 3.52 33.09
CA ILE A 786 -10.73 2.59 33.56
C ILE A 786 -10.09 1.88 32.35
N PRO A 787 -8.84 2.22 31.99
CA PRO A 787 -8.14 1.57 30.89
C PRO A 787 -7.79 0.13 31.28
N LYS A 788 -7.91 -0.83 30.34
CA LYS A 788 -7.58 -2.24 30.65
C LYS A 788 -6.11 -2.52 30.45
N HIS A 789 -5.50 -1.91 29.43
CA HIS A 789 -4.15 -2.24 29.00
C HIS A 789 -3.13 -1.12 29.21
N ASP A 790 -3.50 0.05 29.72
CA ASP A 790 -2.59 1.21 29.90
C ASP A 790 -1.28 0.87 30.64
N ALA A 791 -1.32 0.08 31.71
CA ALA A 791 -0.09 -0.31 32.42
C ALA A 791 0.87 -1.09 31.52
N LYS A 792 0.33 -1.98 30.70
CA LYS A 792 1.10 -2.79 29.74
C LYS A 792 1.52 -1.96 28.52
N ILE A 793 0.69 -1.02 28.08
CA ILE A 793 1.03 -0.06 27.03
C ILE A 793 2.19 0.82 27.51
N ALA A 794 2.12 1.39 28.71
CA ALA A 794 3.19 2.20 29.30
C ALA A 794 4.52 1.43 29.45
N GLU A 795 4.45 0.14 29.83
CA GLU A 795 5.62 -0.74 29.85
C GLU A 795 6.23 -0.91 28.45
N LEU A 796 5.39 -1.18 27.44
CA LEU A 796 5.83 -1.32 26.05
C LEU A 796 6.35 0.00 25.47
N GLU A 797 5.75 1.14 25.82
CA GLU A 797 6.20 2.48 25.44
C GLU A 797 7.57 2.79 26.05
N LYS A 798 7.82 2.39 27.30
CA LYS A 798 9.16 2.50 27.91
C LYS A 798 10.18 1.65 27.16
N LEU A 799 9.84 0.42 26.81
CA LEU A 799 10.71 -0.45 25.99
C LEU A 799 10.92 0.11 24.58
N LEU A 800 9.90 0.73 24.00
CA LEU A 800 9.96 1.39 22.69
C LEU A 800 10.89 2.60 22.74
N LYS A 801 10.76 3.45 23.76
CA LYS A 801 11.65 4.59 24.00
C LYS A 801 13.10 4.15 24.14
N GLN A 802 13.37 3.15 24.98
CA GLN A 802 14.70 2.56 25.11
C GLN A 802 15.22 1.97 23.79
N ALA A 803 14.36 1.35 22.99
CA ALA A 803 14.75 0.81 21.69
C ALA A 803 15.12 1.94 20.70
N HIS A 804 14.41 3.06 20.72
CA HIS A 804 14.75 4.25 19.93
C HIS A 804 16.05 4.89 20.39
N GLU A 805 16.23 5.11 21.70
CA GLU A 805 17.46 5.69 22.27
C GLU A 805 18.70 4.85 21.91
N ASN A 806 18.60 3.52 22.05
CA ASN A 806 19.68 2.62 21.67
C ASN A 806 19.93 2.56 20.15
N ASN A 807 18.94 2.90 19.33
CA ASN A 807 19.07 2.87 17.88
C ASN A 807 19.55 4.21 17.29
N ALA A 808 19.23 5.34 17.92
CA ALA A 808 19.55 6.68 17.46
C ALA A 808 21.01 6.87 16.98
N PRO A 809 22.06 6.43 17.71
CA PRO A 809 23.44 6.61 17.23
C PRO A 809 23.74 5.77 15.99
N ILE A 810 23.23 4.54 15.94
CA ILE A 810 23.41 3.62 14.80
C ILE A 810 22.64 4.12 13.58
N GLU A 811 21.44 4.66 13.80
CA GLU A 811 20.59 5.25 12.78
C GLU A 811 21.23 6.47 12.14
N ALA A 812 21.73 7.42 12.94
CA ALA A 812 22.44 8.59 12.44
C ALA A 812 23.69 8.21 11.62
N GLU A 813 24.44 7.20 12.08
CA GLU A 813 25.60 6.69 11.34
C GLU A 813 25.18 6.05 10.01
N VAL A 814 24.22 5.12 10.02
CA VAL A 814 23.74 4.45 8.80
C VAL A 814 23.09 5.44 7.84
N GLU A 815 22.37 6.45 8.33
CA GLU A 815 21.78 7.50 7.51
C GLU A 815 22.87 8.32 6.82
N LYS A 816 23.90 8.75 7.57
CA LYS A 816 25.06 9.44 6.98
C LYS A 816 25.75 8.60 5.90
N LEU A 817 26.02 7.32 6.20
CA LEU A 817 26.62 6.39 5.23
C LEU A 817 25.75 6.23 3.97
N THR A 818 24.43 6.19 4.15
CA THR A 818 23.46 6.06 3.06
C THR A 818 23.45 7.33 2.21
N GLN A 819 23.43 8.52 2.82
CA GLN A 819 23.47 9.80 2.10
C GLN A 819 24.77 9.97 1.32
N ASP A 820 25.91 9.69 1.94
CA ASP A 820 27.23 9.74 1.28
C ASP A 820 27.27 8.79 0.07
N SER A 821 26.72 7.59 0.23
CA SER A 821 26.61 6.60 -0.86
C SER A 821 25.68 7.05 -1.99
N ILE A 822 24.58 7.75 -1.66
CA ILE A 822 23.65 8.31 -2.65
C ILE A 822 24.34 9.42 -3.45
N VAL A 823 25.13 10.27 -2.80
CA VAL A 823 25.93 11.29 -3.50
C VAL A 823 26.93 10.65 -4.47
N LYS A 824 27.62 9.58 -4.06
CA LYS A 824 28.49 8.80 -4.96
C LYS A 824 27.72 8.17 -6.12
N ALA A 825 26.55 7.60 -5.86
CA ALA A 825 25.69 7.04 -6.91
C ALA A 825 25.22 8.11 -7.91
N LYS A 826 24.96 9.34 -7.45
CA LYS A 826 24.63 10.48 -8.32
C LYS A 826 25.82 10.87 -9.19
N LYS A 827 27.05 10.93 -8.64
CA LYS A 827 28.27 11.18 -9.42
C LYS A 827 28.48 10.13 -10.52
N ILE A 828 28.23 8.86 -10.24
CA ILE A 828 28.25 7.78 -11.24
C ILE A 828 27.24 8.10 -12.36
N GLY A 829 26.05 8.57 -12.01
CA GLY A 829 25.03 9.02 -12.96
C GLY A 829 25.48 10.16 -13.85
N ASP A 830 26.00 11.22 -13.24
CA ASP A 830 26.44 12.42 -13.96
C ASP A 830 27.59 12.09 -14.92
N LYS A 831 28.54 11.25 -14.48
CA LYS A 831 29.65 10.76 -15.32
C LYS A 831 29.15 9.85 -16.44
N LEU A 832 28.23 8.94 -16.15
CA LEU A 832 27.63 8.05 -17.14
C LEU A 832 26.84 8.84 -18.20
N HIS A 833 26.09 9.84 -17.78
CA HIS A 833 25.34 10.72 -18.68
C HIS A 833 26.31 11.48 -19.59
N LYS A 834 27.38 12.07 -19.05
CA LYS A 834 28.42 12.74 -19.85
C LYS A 834 29.10 11.81 -20.86
N LEU A 835 29.32 10.54 -20.50
CA LEU A 835 29.95 9.55 -21.38
C LEU A 835 29.03 9.04 -22.50
N THR A 836 27.72 8.97 -22.24
CA THR A 836 26.77 8.29 -23.16
C THR A 836 25.75 9.22 -23.80
N ASN A 837 25.69 10.47 -23.36
CA ASN A 837 24.72 11.50 -23.74
C ASN A 837 23.26 11.00 -23.72
N SER A 838 22.94 10.08 -22.81
CA SER A 838 21.63 9.42 -22.76
C SER A 838 20.95 9.69 -21.43
N GLU A 839 19.69 10.13 -21.48
CA GLU A 839 18.83 10.29 -20.30
C GLU A 839 18.53 8.94 -19.61
N LEU A 840 18.75 7.83 -20.31
CA LEU A 840 18.61 6.48 -19.78
C LEU A 840 19.66 6.12 -18.71
N SER A 841 20.70 6.95 -18.54
CA SER A 841 21.68 6.84 -17.47
C SER A 841 21.02 6.89 -16.08
N GLU A 842 19.95 7.67 -15.92
CA GLU A 842 19.21 7.80 -14.65
C GLU A 842 18.60 6.46 -14.21
N LYS A 843 18.12 5.64 -15.14
CA LYS A 843 17.57 4.30 -14.84
C LYS A 843 18.63 3.31 -14.36
N VAL A 844 19.89 3.50 -14.77
CA VAL A 844 21.02 2.72 -14.25
C VAL A 844 21.37 3.18 -12.84
N VAL A 845 21.39 4.49 -12.58
CA VAL A 845 21.61 5.07 -11.25
C VAL A 845 20.53 4.66 -10.25
N ASN A 846 19.28 4.56 -10.71
CA ASN A 846 18.17 4.07 -9.89
C ASN A 846 18.43 2.67 -9.33
N ARG A 847 19.24 1.84 -9.98
CA ARG A 847 19.66 0.53 -9.43
C ARG A 847 20.60 0.67 -8.25
N PHE A 848 21.56 1.60 -8.31
CA PHE A 848 22.44 1.93 -7.19
C PHE A 848 21.61 2.51 -6.04
N TYR A 849 20.73 3.48 -6.33
CA TYR A 849 19.83 4.06 -5.32
C TYR A 849 19.01 2.99 -4.59
N ASN A 850 18.40 2.07 -5.33
CA ASN A 850 17.59 1.00 -4.75
C ASN A 850 18.40 -0.02 -3.96
N ALA A 851 19.66 -0.25 -4.33
CA ALA A 851 20.56 -1.12 -3.60
C ALA A 851 20.98 -0.49 -2.27
N ILE A 852 21.35 0.80 -2.29
CA ILE A 852 21.77 1.56 -1.11
C ILE A 852 20.59 1.72 -0.14
N ASN A 853 19.40 2.04 -0.64
CA ASN A 853 18.19 2.23 0.18
C ASN A 853 17.45 0.94 0.50
N SER A 854 18.07 -0.23 0.37
CA SER A 854 17.31 -1.49 0.38
C SER A 854 16.62 -1.78 1.73
N VAL A 855 17.24 -1.40 2.86
CA VAL A 855 16.61 -1.46 4.20
C VAL A 855 15.42 -0.52 4.26
N TYR A 856 15.61 0.76 3.96
CA TYR A 856 14.55 1.78 4.00
C TYR A 856 13.37 1.43 3.08
N ILE A 857 13.63 0.85 1.91
CA ILE A 857 12.59 0.35 1.00
C ILE A 857 11.84 -0.84 1.62
N ASN A 858 12.54 -1.78 2.24
CA ASN A 858 11.92 -2.98 2.84
C ASN A 858 10.98 -2.64 4.00
N TYR A 859 11.30 -1.60 4.78
CA TYR A 859 10.45 -1.12 5.87
C TYR A 859 9.49 0.01 5.46
N GLY A 860 9.50 0.43 4.19
CA GLY A 860 8.53 1.38 3.64
C GLY A 860 8.84 2.85 3.83
N PHE A 861 10.01 3.19 4.39
CA PHE A 861 10.48 4.56 4.60
C PHE A 861 10.79 5.30 3.30
N THR A 862 11.24 4.59 2.26
CA THR A 862 11.47 5.19 0.93
C THR A 862 10.98 4.29 -0.21
N SER A 863 10.88 4.84 -1.42
CA SER A 863 10.33 4.16 -2.58
C SER A 863 11.42 3.58 -3.45
N LYS A 864 11.15 2.39 -3.96
CA LYS A 864 11.93 1.83 -5.05
C LYS A 864 11.77 2.72 -6.30
N LYS A 865 12.87 3.31 -6.78
CA LYS A 865 12.91 4.05 -8.05
C LYS A 865 12.78 3.08 -9.23
N ASP A 866 12.24 3.55 -10.35
CA ASP A 866 12.07 2.71 -11.54
C ASP A 866 13.42 2.39 -12.18
N MET A 867 13.59 1.13 -12.59
CA MET A 867 14.82 0.59 -13.18
C MET A 867 14.55 -0.11 -14.51
N LYS A 868 13.29 -0.17 -14.96
CA LYS A 868 12.91 -0.91 -16.16
C LYS A 868 12.98 -0.01 -17.40
N PHE A 869 13.70 -0.50 -18.40
CA PHE A 869 13.68 0.08 -19.72
C PHE A 869 12.38 -0.30 -20.45
N SER A 870 11.69 0.69 -21.02
CA SER A 870 10.52 0.50 -21.89
C SER A 870 10.93 -0.20 -23.19
N LYS A 871 9.97 -0.67 -24.01
CA LYS A 871 10.31 -1.27 -25.32
C LYS A 871 11.05 -0.27 -26.21
N LEU A 872 10.63 0.99 -26.23
CA LEU A 872 11.24 2.07 -27.00
C LEU A 872 12.65 2.37 -26.50
N GLU A 873 12.84 2.48 -25.19
CA GLU A 873 14.16 2.71 -24.58
C GLU A 873 15.10 1.52 -24.80
N LYS A 874 14.59 0.29 -24.84
CA LYS A 874 15.38 -0.89 -25.23
C LYS A 874 15.80 -0.88 -26.69
N GLN A 875 15.02 -0.26 -27.57
CA GLN A 875 15.38 -0.05 -28.98
C GLN A 875 16.44 1.07 -29.08
N GLU A 876 16.25 2.17 -28.36
CA GLU A 876 17.23 3.27 -28.24
C GLU A 876 18.58 2.80 -27.65
N LEU A 877 18.55 1.81 -26.74
CA LEU A 877 19.73 1.15 -26.19
C LEU A 877 20.47 0.26 -27.19
N LYS A 878 19.79 -0.27 -28.22
CA LYS A 878 20.41 -1.14 -29.22
C LYS A 878 21.00 -0.38 -30.40
N GLY A 879 20.91 0.95 -30.39
CA GLY A 879 21.16 1.79 -31.55
C GLY A 879 20.01 1.64 -32.56
N ALA A 880 19.46 2.76 -33.04
CA ALA A 880 18.71 2.71 -34.28
C ALA A 880 19.64 2.14 -35.36
N LYS A 881 19.22 1.03 -35.98
CA LYS A 881 19.68 0.74 -37.34
C LYS A 881 18.94 1.67 -38.29
#